data_AF-A0A7C5JH88-F1
#
_entry.id   AF-A0A7C5JH88-F1
#
_cell.length_a   1.000
_cell.length_b   1.000
_cell.length_c   1.000
_cell.angle_alpha   90.00
_cell.angle_beta   90.00
_cell.angle_gamma   90.00
#
_symmetry.space_group_name_H-M   'P 1'
#
loop_
_entity.id
_entity.type
_entity.pdbx_description
1 polymer ?
#
loop_
_entity_poly.entity_id
_entity_poly.type
_entity_poly.pdbx_seq_one_letter_code
_entity_poly.pdbx_strand_id
1 'polypeptide(L)'
;APDCQIITQKTAGIINNAENYFDEYHMVLTNNSYGVNALCKKQGAYNYKSINLDWQMREHENMLHVFAAGNAGTNTCTGAPQGFFTVLPYSQIAKNVLTVGSVDEQRVLAFNSSQGPSFDGRIKPEICGVGVNVTSTDRHFDYGTGSGTSFASPSIVGTLALFYQYYRQLHNNEDPDGALIKAIACNTADDLGNPGPDFSYGYGLINARRAVKLLENEQYFKAELSNGENNTHTINIPEGVNQVKLMLYWHDVEATTEASKCLVNDLDLKLTDPNSVDWLPWVLDPNPANVANNAIRAIDTLNNLEQVTIDHPTAGNYTIHVAGTSVPTGPQTYYIVYELIYEELELTYPYGGETLLPNEQEYIQWDVEPSNNSTFALEYSSNDADWISIANNIPANKRAYLWTVPNIKSTNVKIRLTKEATGASDTNAAFAVLPQAEVLSIENLCEGYARMKWSNHNLGAETLYEVLHLDQSGMKILGTTVDTSFTLDNPSQLGETYWYGVRAQLANGVYTQRSIADSFVSELATTCPWENDLKLTAVSSDRIVGRANTSNSLAHQAINFEIKNIGNNTISNMTAGIRVAGIGQVEEQINTDLDAGDTFQHRFQQVDFSEAGTYQLDAWVNNPNDTHTKNDSIIAQLELVQLANEPVHFPLKEDFSFLDDACIGTTIGLKGMEKWDFVSNSGACIYFEDESFLVLSPPDVENLVDEDELILNLNLSEYNTANQLNLSLIVFNDNAMGECKLWARGDDQQEWIEIYNILPTSGDDSDTLTNINFINRVLASGQNPSSSFQLKISRKGVGYVYIDEIAIDEVISLPVELSYFKAFKLRTDVRLEWETASELNNDYFEIEWTDNPNDAVTGNFKVIGKVKGQGTSSVKTKYQFRDDRPGKYNTQYYRLKQVDYDGSFKYSSIDSVDYDPPRNRVKIFPNPFNNELTLAISKTYSTQMTFRIINSLGELVLSQKIDLAKGYNHFDLSDLAENLARGIYFLELDDGENVKYHKLIKR
;
A
#
# COMPACT_ATOMS: atom_id res chain seq x y z
N ALA A 1 14.54 -7.98 8.56
CA ALA A 1 14.28 -6.56 8.87
C ALA A 1 12.89 -6.39 9.49
N PRO A 2 12.73 -6.38 10.82
CA PRO A 2 11.41 -6.25 11.47
C PRO A 2 10.82 -4.83 11.32
N ASP A 3 11.65 -3.79 11.28
CA ASP A 3 11.22 -2.38 11.20
C ASP A 3 10.97 -1.88 9.75
N CYS A 4 10.88 -2.78 8.77
CA CYS A 4 10.63 -2.38 7.38
C CYS A 4 9.17 -2.01 7.16
N GLN A 5 8.91 -0.98 6.34
CA GLN A 5 7.58 -0.72 5.83
C GLN A 5 7.23 -1.75 4.77
N ILE A 6 6.02 -2.32 4.85
CA ILE A 6 5.55 -3.38 3.95
C ILE A 6 4.37 -2.88 3.15
N ILE A 7 4.54 -2.77 1.84
CA ILE A 7 3.44 -2.62 0.88
C ILE A 7 2.89 -4.03 0.61
N THR A 8 1.60 -4.24 0.87
CA THR A 8 0.95 -5.52 0.57
C THR A 8 -0.04 -5.37 -0.57
N GLN A 9 0.02 -6.28 -1.55
CA GLN A 9 -1.00 -6.36 -2.60
C GLN A 9 -1.43 -7.79 -2.82
N LYS A 10 -2.73 -8.00 -2.95
CA LYS A 10 -3.33 -9.31 -3.21
C LYS A 10 -3.05 -9.69 -4.67
N THR A 11 -2.35 -10.80 -4.88
CA THR A 11 -1.93 -11.34 -6.20
C THR A 11 -0.77 -10.59 -6.88
N ALA A 12 -0.52 -10.86 -8.17
CA ALA A 12 0.63 -10.37 -8.93
C ALA A 12 0.60 -8.86 -9.30
N GLY A 13 -0.28 -8.08 -8.68
CA GLY A 13 -0.35 -6.63 -8.88
C GLY A 13 0.95 -5.91 -8.53
N ILE A 14 1.71 -6.43 -7.55
CA ILE A 14 2.98 -5.83 -7.09
C ILE A 14 4.01 -5.64 -8.21
N ILE A 15 4.00 -6.49 -9.24
CA ILE A 15 4.87 -6.38 -10.43
C ILE A 15 4.29 -5.33 -11.41
N ASN A 16 2.99 -5.40 -11.67
CA ASN A 16 2.30 -4.51 -12.61
C ASN A 16 2.33 -3.04 -12.13
N ASN A 17 2.33 -2.82 -10.81
CA ASN A 17 2.35 -1.52 -10.16
C ASN A 17 3.74 -1.14 -9.64
N ALA A 18 4.78 -1.93 -9.92
CA ALA A 18 6.11 -1.76 -9.33
C ALA A 18 6.70 -0.36 -9.59
N GLU A 19 6.50 0.18 -10.79
CA GLU A 19 6.93 1.53 -11.18
C GLU A 19 6.25 2.61 -10.31
N ASN A 20 4.93 2.51 -10.10
CA ASN A 20 4.20 3.45 -9.23
C ASN A 20 4.68 3.33 -7.78
N TYR A 21 4.88 2.10 -7.28
CA TYR A 21 5.34 1.89 -5.90
C TYR A 21 6.80 2.28 -5.68
N PHE A 22 7.62 2.26 -6.73
CA PHE A 22 8.96 2.84 -6.73
C PHE A 22 8.91 4.37 -6.65
N ASP A 23 8.11 5.00 -7.51
CA ASP A 23 7.96 6.46 -7.59
C ASP A 23 7.27 7.07 -6.35
N GLU A 24 6.28 6.40 -5.77
CA GLU A 24 5.44 6.92 -4.66
C GLU A 24 5.94 6.52 -3.27
N TYR A 25 6.52 5.32 -3.12
CA TYR A 25 6.89 4.75 -1.81
C TYR A 25 8.36 4.31 -1.72
N HIS A 26 9.19 4.56 -2.74
CA HIS A 26 10.59 4.13 -2.80
C HIS A 26 10.77 2.61 -2.58
N MET A 27 9.86 1.80 -3.17
CA MET A 27 9.88 0.35 -3.07
C MET A 27 11.02 -0.28 -3.90
N VAL A 28 12.17 -0.50 -3.27
CA VAL A 28 13.37 -1.09 -3.89
C VAL A 28 13.39 -2.63 -3.95
N LEU A 29 12.58 -3.31 -3.14
CA LEU A 29 12.55 -4.77 -3.04
C LEU A 29 11.12 -5.32 -3.13
N THR A 30 10.93 -6.45 -3.82
CA THR A 30 9.65 -7.17 -3.86
C THR A 30 9.82 -8.65 -3.56
N ASN A 31 8.96 -9.23 -2.71
CA ASN A 31 8.85 -10.68 -2.52
C ASN A 31 7.71 -11.27 -3.37
N ASN A 32 7.99 -12.29 -4.17
CA ASN A 32 7.02 -12.95 -5.05
C ASN A 32 6.98 -14.47 -4.79
N SER A 33 6.28 -14.87 -3.74
CA SER A 33 6.18 -16.27 -3.28
C SER A 33 5.11 -17.10 -4.02
N TYR A 34 4.94 -16.87 -5.33
CA TYR A 34 3.92 -17.49 -6.18
C TYR A 34 4.43 -17.72 -7.62
N GLY A 35 3.72 -18.51 -8.42
CA GLY A 35 4.02 -18.66 -9.85
C GLY A 35 3.01 -19.54 -10.59
N VAL A 36 3.27 -19.82 -11.86
CA VAL A 36 2.37 -20.60 -12.73
C VAL A 36 2.80 -22.07 -12.74
N ASN A 37 1.95 -22.97 -12.27
CA ASN A 37 2.19 -24.41 -12.43
C ASN A 37 2.20 -24.78 -13.91
N ALA A 38 3.29 -25.39 -14.40
CA ALA A 38 3.37 -25.94 -15.75
C ALA A 38 3.91 -27.38 -15.76
N LEU A 39 3.56 -28.10 -16.84
CA LEU A 39 4.12 -29.41 -17.13
C LEU A 39 5.48 -29.24 -17.82
N CYS A 40 6.39 -30.21 -17.62
CA CYS A 40 7.80 -30.25 -18.04
C CYS A 40 8.19 -29.66 -19.41
N LYS A 41 7.28 -29.52 -20.37
CA LYS A 41 7.55 -28.88 -21.68
C LYS A 41 7.57 -27.34 -21.66
N LYS A 42 7.07 -26.71 -20.60
CA LYS A 42 7.04 -25.24 -20.45
C LYS A 42 7.70 -24.73 -19.18
N GLN A 43 8.07 -25.64 -18.27
CA GLN A 43 8.81 -25.33 -17.06
C GLN A 43 10.18 -24.72 -17.43
N GLY A 44 10.66 -23.72 -16.69
CA GLY A 44 11.91 -23.04 -17.05
C GLY A 44 11.85 -22.10 -18.28
N ALA A 45 10.69 -21.80 -18.87
CA ALA A 45 10.60 -20.99 -20.11
C ALA A 45 10.57 -19.45 -19.88
N TYR A 46 11.20 -18.69 -20.79
CA TYR A 46 11.24 -17.22 -20.81
C TYR A 46 10.15 -16.61 -21.70
N ASN A 47 9.40 -15.60 -21.21
CA ASN A 47 8.30 -14.97 -21.96
C ASN A 47 8.11 -13.47 -21.66
N TYR A 48 6.97 -12.88 -22.07
CA TYR A 48 6.63 -11.47 -21.86
C TYR A 48 6.70 -10.99 -20.40
N LYS A 49 6.46 -11.85 -19.39
CA LYS A 49 6.63 -11.49 -17.97
C LYS A 49 8.10 -11.39 -17.61
N SER A 50 8.92 -12.31 -18.13
CA SER A 50 10.38 -12.28 -17.97
C SER A 50 10.96 -11.01 -18.61
N ILE A 51 10.48 -10.64 -19.80
CA ILE A 51 10.84 -9.40 -20.51
C ILE A 51 10.50 -8.17 -19.66
N ASN A 52 9.28 -8.08 -19.12
CA ASN A 52 8.87 -6.93 -18.32
C ASN A 52 9.68 -6.80 -17.02
N LEU A 53 10.00 -7.91 -16.34
CA LEU A 53 10.85 -7.91 -15.14
C LEU A 53 12.32 -7.55 -15.44
N ASP A 54 12.88 -8.08 -16.53
CA ASP A 54 14.23 -7.72 -16.97
C ASP A 54 14.31 -6.23 -17.34
N TRP A 55 13.28 -5.70 -17.99
CA TRP A 55 13.13 -4.28 -18.33
C TRP A 55 12.98 -3.39 -17.09
N GLN A 56 12.07 -3.72 -16.16
CA GLN A 56 11.83 -2.95 -14.93
C GLN A 56 13.13 -2.78 -14.13
N MET A 57 13.88 -3.85 -13.91
CA MET A 57 15.15 -3.80 -13.17
C MET A 57 16.30 -3.10 -13.94
N ARG A 58 16.14 -2.86 -15.25
CA ARG A 58 17.11 -2.13 -16.08
C ARG A 58 16.78 -0.65 -16.22
N GLU A 59 15.51 -0.25 -16.15
CA GLU A 59 15.11 1.17 -16.09
C GLU A 59 15.12 1.72 -14.65
N HIS A 60 14.90 0.87 -13.63
CA HIS A 60 14.95 1.22 -12.21
C HIS A 60 16.15 0.50 -11.56
N GLU A 61 17.35 1.08 -11.67
CA GLU A 61 18.60 0.39 -11.29
C GLU A 61 18.65 -0.04 -9.81
N ASN A 62 17.97 0.68 -8.91
CA ASN A 62 17.86 0.35 -7.48
C ASN A 62 16.83 -0.75 -7.16
N MET A 63 16.09 -1.28 -8.13
CA MET A 63 15.04 -2.27 -7.89
C MET A 63 15.56 -3.71 -8.02
N LEU A 64 15.20 -4.57 -7.05
CA LEU A 64 15.46 -6.01 -7.09
C LEU A 64 14.20 -6.83 -6.79
N HIS A 65 13.68 -7.51 -7.81
CA HIS A 65 12.60 -8.47 -7.63
C HIS A 65 13.14 -9.85 -7.21
N VAL A 66 12.54 -10.41 -6.17
CA VAL A 66 12.86 -11.76 -5.66
C VAL A 66 11.66 -12.69 -5.84
N PHE A 67 11.92 -13.91 -6.31
CA PHE A 67 10.90 -14.94 -6.54
C PHE A 67 11.25 -16.26 -5.87
N ALA A 68 10.23 -16.92 -5.31
CA ALA A 68 10.32 -18.32 -4.93
C ALA A 68 10.47 -19.20 -6.18
N ALA A 69 11.45 -20.11 -6.19
CA ALA A 69 11.72 -20.99 -7.34
C ALA A 69 10.56 -21.94 -7.68
N GLY A 70 9.78 -22.33 -6.68
CA GLY A 70 8.69 -23.31 -6.78
C GLY A 70 8.90 -24.53 -5.89
N ASN A 71 7.84 -25.32 -5.73
CA ASN A 71 7.82 -26.50 -4.86
C ASN A 71 7.64 -27.80 -5.68
N ALA A 72 8.30 -27.88 -6.84
CA ALA A 72 8.14 -28.95 -7.82
C ALA A 72 9.33 -29.93 -7.90
N GLY A 73 10.29 -29.87 -6.96
CA GLY A 73 11.53 -30.66 -6.96
C GLY A 73 11.36 -32.19 -6.97
N THR A 74 10.18 -32.70 -6.61
CA THR A 74 9.87 -34.14 -6.71
C THR A 74 9.42 -34.59 -8.10
N ASN A 75 9.14 -33.68 -9.02
CA ASN A 75 8.73 -34.01 -10.38
C ASN A 75 9.91 -34.56 -11.20
N THR A 76 9.62 -35.46 -12.15
CA THR A 76 10.61 -36.01 -13.09
C THR A 76 10.20 -35.69 -14.52
N CYS A 77 11.06 -34.99 -15.25
CA CYS A 77 10.83 -34.68 -16.65
C CYS A 77 11.45 -35.73 -17.58
N THR A 78 10.82 -35.97 -18.75
CA THR A 78 11.23 -37.06 -19.64
C THR A 78 12.64 -36.86 -20.17
N GLY A 79 13.56 -37.78 -19.85
CA GLY A 79 14.96 -37.71 -20.27
C GLY A 79 15.87 -36.91 -19.33
N ALA A 80 15.38 -36.54 -18.14
CA ALA A 80 16.12 -35.76 -17.15
C ALA A 80 16.09 -36.41 -15.74
N PRO A 81 17.01 -36.00 -14.84
CA PRO A 81 16.94 -36.34 -13.41
C PRO A 81 15.63 -35.88 -12.75
N GLN A 82 15.35 -36.39 -11.56
CA GLN A 82 14.31 -35.82 -10.69
C GLN A 82 14.71 -34.40 -10.27
N GLY A 83 13.75 -33.48 -10.17
CA GLY A 83 13.99 -32.09 -9.80
C GLY A 83 14.47 -31.20 -10.96
N PHE A 84 15.10 -31.76 -11.98
CA PHE A 84 15.59 -31.00 -13.13
C PHE A 84 14.46 -30.36 -13.97
N PHE A 85 14.68 -29.13 -14.44
CA PHE A 85 13.66 -28.29 -15.10
C PHE A 85 12.38 -28.19 -14.26
N THR A 86 12.47 -27.90 -12.96
CA THR A 86 11.28 -27.72 -12.11
C THR A 86 11.09 -26.30 -11.57
N VAL A 87 12.01 -25.37 -11.81
CA VAL A 87 11.79 -23.92 -11.54
C VAL A 87 10.59 -23.42 -12.35
N LEU A 88 9.67 -22.73 -11.67
CA LEU A 88 8.44 -22.21 -12.29
C LEU A 88 8.78 -21.34 -13.51
N PRO A 89 7.96 -21.32 -14.57
CA PRO A 89 8.27 -20.58 -15.78
C PRO A 89 7.98 -19.09 -15.63
N TYR A 90 8.45 -18.34 -16.62
CA TYR A 90 8.17 -16.92 -16.82
C TYR A 90 8.90 -16.04 -15.81
N SER A 91 8.28 -15.67 -14.69
CA SER A 91 8.81 -14.63 -13.80
C SER A 91 10.10 -15.06 -13.11
N GLN A 92 10.15 -16.26 -12.55
CA GLN A 92 11.33 -16.90 -11.95
C GLN A 92 12.52 -17.08 -12.92
N ILE A 93 12.28 -17.01 -14.24
CA ILE A 93 13.27 -17.32 -15.28
C ILE A 93 13.84 -16.06 -15.94
N ALA A 94 13.33 -14.89 -15.58
CA ALA A 94 13.94 -13.61 -15.94
C ALA A 94 15.43 -13.61 -15.50
N LYS A 95 16.28 -12.91 -16.27
CA LYS A 95 17.74 -12.87 -16.04
C LYS A 95 18.10 -11.98 -14.86
N ASN A 96 17.33 -10.92 -14.65
CA ASN A 96 17.69 -9.88 -13.71
C ASN A 96 17.17 -10.23 -12.30
N VAL A 97 15.98 -10.82 -12.18
CA VAL A 97 15.38 -11.22 -10.88
C VAL A 97 16.23 -12.23 -10.11
N LEU A 98 16.15 -12.21 -8.78
CA LEU A 98 16.76 -13.21 -7.91
C LEU A 98 15.78 -14.36 -7.62
N THR A 99 16.18 -15.60 -7.86
CA THR A 99 15.33 -16.79 -7.69
C THR A 99 15.83 -17.63 -6.55
N VAL A 100 14.94 -18.00 -5.64
CA VAL A 100 15.29 -18.55 -4.32
C VAL A 100 14.81 -20.00 -4.18
N GLY A 101 15.77 -20.90 -4.01
CA GLY A 101 15.57 -22.28 -3.56
C GLY A 101 15.41 -22.38 -2.04
N SER A 102 15.03 -23.57 -1.54
CA SER A 102 14.75 -23.82 -0.13
C SER A 102 15.69 -24.87 0.47
N VAL A 103 16.27 -24.55 1.62
CA VAL A 103 17.01 -25.49 2.49
C VAL A 103 16.39 -25.58 3.89
N ASP A 104 16.84 -26.55 4.69
CA ASP A 104 16.66 -26.58 6.14
C ASP A 104 17.82 -25.89 6.90
N GLU A 105 17.69 -25.76 8.22
CA GLU A 105 18.72 -25.20 9.13
C GLU A 105 20.03 -26.02 9.12
N GLN A 106 19.98 -27.29 8.72
CA GLN A 106 21.15 -28.15 8.52
C GLN A 106 21.81 -27.93 7.15
N ARG A 107 21.34 -26.95 6.38
CA ARG A 107 21.79 -26.57 5.02
C ARG A 107 21.54 -27.64 3.96
N VAL A 108 20.56 -28.53 4.18
CA VAL A 108 20.15 -29.58 3.23
C VAL A 108 19.01 -29.07 2.36
N LEU A 109 19.08 -29.30 1.04
CA LEU A 109 18.01 -28.95 0.10
C LEU A 109 16.67 -29.58 0.51
N ALA A 110 15.62 -28.75 0.57
CA ALA A 110 14.27 -29.23 0.78
C ALA A 110 13.85 -30.16 -0.37
N PHE A 111 13.33 -31.34 -0.07
CA PHE A 111 13.03 -32.38 -1.06
C PHE A 111 12.06 -31.96 -2.18
N ASN A 112 11.27 -30.90 -1.93
CA ASN A 112 10.33 -30.31 -2.88
C ASN A 112 10.85 -29.01 -3.53
N SER A 113 12.01 -28.46 -3.13
CA SER A 113 12.58 -27.25 -3.73
C SER A 113 12.77 -27.45 -5.22
N SER A 114 12.21 -26.56 -6.03
CA SER A 114 12.42 -26.58 -7.47
C SER A 114 13.89 -26.33 -7.82
N GLN A 115 14.39 -27.10 -8.79
CA GLN A 115 15.77 -27.08 -9.28
C GLN A 115 15.75 -26.78 -10.78
N GLY A 116 16.81 -26.14 -11.27
CA GLY A 116 16.92 -25.70 -12.66
C GLY A 116 17.53 -26.77 -13.57
N PRO A 117 18.35 -26.36 -14.55
CA PRO A 117 18.57 -24.98 -14.98
C PRO A 117 17.28 -24.37 -15.57
N SER A 118 17.34 -23.14 -16.11
CA SER A 118 16.29 -22.67 -17.01
C SER A 118 16.23 -23.54 -18.28
N PHE A 119 15.17 -23.38 -19.08
CA PHE A 119 15.02 -24.09 -20.35
C PHE A 119 16.16 -23.81 -21.34
N ASP A 120 16.77 -22.62 -21.27
CA ASP A 120 17.93 -22.21 -22.04
C ASP A 120 19.29 -22.50 -21.35
N GLY A 121 19.29 -23.23 -20.23
CA GLY A 121 20.50 -23.74 -19.57
C GLY A 121 21.13 -22.85 -18.50
N ARG A 122 20.53 -21.70 -18.16
CA ARG A 122 21.02 -20.80 -17.11
C ARG A 122 20.83 -21.39 -15.70
N ILE A 123 21.74 -21.04 -14.80
CA ILE A 123 21.69 -21.43 -13.39
C ILE A 123 20.44 -20.81 -12.75
N LYS A 124 19.57 -21.67 -12.21
CA LYS A 124 18.38 -21.33 -11.42
C LYS A 124 18.13 -22.49 -10.42
N PRO A 125 17.66 -22.22 -9.17
CA PRO A 125 17.67 -20.91 -8.52
C PRO A 125 19.09 -20.34 -8.46
N GLU A 126 19.24 -19.02 -8.30
CA GLU A 126 20.57 -18.43 -8.14
C GLU A 126 21.13 -18.64 -6.73
N ILE A 127 20.27 -18.67 -5.70
CA ILE A 127 20.65 -18.95 -4.31
C ILE A 127 19.56 -19.73 -3.58
N CYS A 128 19.90 -20.25 -2.40
CA CYS A 128 18.95 -20.81 -1.44
C CYS A 128 18.79 -19.92 -0.20
N GLY A 129 17.62 -20.03 0.43
CA GLY A 129 17.34 -19.54 1.79
C GLY A 129 16.72 -20.63 2.66
N VAL A 130 16.73 -20.46 3.99
CA VAL A 130 16.03 -21.38 4.89
C VAL A 130 14.53 -21.25 4.67
N GLY A 131 13.88 -22.38 4.38
CA GLY A 131 12.46 -22.47 4.03
C GLY A 131 11.78 -23.74 4.50
N VAL A 132 12.41 -24.53 5.38
CA VAL A 132 11.82 -25.73 6.00
C VAL A 132 11.57 -25.48 7.47
N ASN A 133 10.40 -25.88 7.97
CA ASN A 133 9.91 -25.66 9.33
C ASN A 133 10.06 -24.20 9.83
N VAL A 134 9.80 -23.23 8.95
CA VAL A 134 9.88 -21.81 9.29
C VAL A 134 8.61 -21.40 10.03
N THR A 135 8.76 -20.90 11.25
CA THR A 135 7.67 -20.29 12.03
C THR A 135 7.52 -18.82 11.66
N SER A 136 6.29 -18.40 11.39
CA SER A 136 5.95 -17.02 10.99
C SER A 136 4.54 -16.67 11.45
N THR A 137 4.10 -15.43 11.21
CA THR A 137 2.74 -14.96 11.56
C THR A 137 1.67 -15.73 10.79
N ASP A 138 0.61 -16.18 11.48
CA ASP A 138 -0.55 -16.84 10.90
C ASP A 138 -1.85 -16.04 11.21
N ARG A 139 -3.00 -16.62 10.87
CA ARG A 139 -4.33 -16.05 11.11
C ARG A 139 -4.63 -15.96 12.61
N HIS A 140 -5.58 -15.10 12.96
CA HIS A 140 -6.09 -14.95 14.33
C HIS A 140 -5.01 -14.57 15.38
N PHE A 141 -4.01 -13.78 14.97
CA PHE A 141 -2.92 -13.27 15.82
C PHE A 141 -1.96 -14.34 16.38
N ASP A 142 -1.91 -15.52 15.75
CA ASP A 142 -1.06 -16.64 16.15
C ASP A 142 0.21 -16.78 15.28
N TYR A 143 1.07 -17.75 15.60
CA TYR A 143 2.22 -18.16 14.80
C TYR A 143 2.03 -19.58 14.24
N GLY A 144 2.34 -19.73 12.95
CA GLY A 144 2.25 -21.01 12.23
C GLY A 144 3.60 -21.43 11.68
N THR A 145 3.88 -22.74 11.70
CA THR A 145 5.08 -23.34 11.09
C THR A 145 4.76 -23.88 9.70
N GLY A 146 5.53 -23.46 8.69
CA GLY A 146 5.34 -23.86 7.30
C GLY A 146 6.62 -24.30 6.59
N SER A 147 6.51 -24.69 5.31
CA SER A 147 7.67 -25.10 4.50
C SER A 147 7.47 -24.86 3.00
N GLY A 148 8.56 -24.55 2.30
CA GLY A 148 8.67 -24.41 0.86
C GLY A 148 9.47 -23.16 0.44
N THR A 149 9.73 -23.03 -0.85
CA THR A 149 10.40 -21.83 -1.43
C THR A 149 9.62 -20.53 -1.16
N SER A 150 8.32 -20.62 -0.90
CA SER A 150 7.47 -19.51 -0.43
C SER A 150 7.83 -18.99 0.97
N PHE A 151 8.56 -19.74 1.78
CA PHE A 151 9.12 -19.31 3.08
C PHE A 151 10.59 -18.87 2.94
N ALA A 152 11.36 -19.48 2.04
CA ALA A 152 12.73 -19.06 1.74
C ALA A 152 12.81 -17.69 1.03
N SER A 153 11.92 -17.43 0.06
CA SER A 153 11.90 -16.14 -0.67
C SER A 153 11.74 -14.90 0.23
N PRO A 154 10.79 -14.85 1.19
CA PRO A 154 10.67 -13.70 2.10
C PRO A 154 11.81 -13.61 3.12
N SER A 155 12.45 -14.72 3.54
CA SER A 155 13.62 -14.64 4.43
C SER A 155 14.85 -14.08 3.70
N ILE A 156 15.01 -14.37 2.41
CA ILE A 156 15.97 -13.67 1.54
C ILE A 156 15.62 -12.18 1.44
N VAL A 157 14.39 -11.81 1.10
CA VAL A 157 14.00 -10.37 0.99
C VAL A 157 14.22 -9.62 2.31
N GLY A 158 13.89 -10.23 3.44
CA GLY A 158 14.13 -9.65 4.77
C GLY A 158 15.61 -9.50 5.14
N THR A 159 16.50 -10.27 4.49
CA THR A 159 17.97 -10.16 4.57
C THR A 159 18.50 -9.08 3.62
N LEU A 160 18.04 -9.05 2.36
CA LEU A 160 18.42 -8.01 1.39
C LEU A 160 17.99 -6.62 1.86
N ALA A 161 16.85 -6.49 2.54
CA ALA A 161 16.44 -5.23 3.15
C ALA A 161 17.45 -4.70 4.19
N LEU A 162 18.17 -5.59 4.89
CA LEU A 162 19.28 -5.21 5.77
C LEU A 162 20.52 -4.77 4.96
N PHE A 163 20.78 -5.38 3.80
CA PHE A 163 21.87 -4.93 2.92
C PHE A 163 21.60 -3.52 2.37
N TYR A 164 20.38 -3.24 1.93
CA TYR A 164 19.95 -1.90 1.52
C TYR A 164 20.06 -0.90 2.69
N GLN A 165 19.57 -1.26 3.88
CA GLN A 165 19.71 -0.43 5.09
C GLN A 165 21.17 -0.11 5.41
N TYR A 166 22.05 -1.10 5.32
CA TYR A 166 23.46 -0.93 5.67
C TYR A 166 24.24 -0.15 4.59
N TYR A 167 23.97 -0.40 3.31
CA TYR A 167 24.51 0.42 2.22
C TYR A 167 24.11 1.89 2.39
N ARG A 168 22.83 2.18 2.67
CA ARG A 168 22.34 3.52 2.98
C ARG A 168 23.12 4.17 4.13
N GLN A 169 23.46 3.43 5.19
CA GLN A 169 24.25 3.95 6.31
C GLN A 169 25.69 4.32 5.91
N LEU A 170 26.30 3.57 4.99
CA LEU A 170 27.64 3.86 4.46
C LEU A 170 27.63 5.01 3.42
N HIS A 171 26.57 5.11 2.62
CA HIS A 171 26.49 5.97 1.43
C HIS A 171 25.44 7.09 1.57
N ASN A 172 25.39 7.78 2.73
CA ASN A 172 24.58 9.00 2.96
C ASN A 172 23.05 8.86 2.69
N ASN A 173 22.50 7.69 2.94
CA ASN A 173 21.13 7.26 2.63
C ASN A 173 20.80 7.12 1.14
N GLU A 174 21.79 7.06 0.24
CA GLU A 174 21.59 6.67 -1.16
C GLU A 174 21.29 5.17 -1.27
N ASP A 175 20.48 4.81 -2.26
CA ASP A 175 20.15 3.41 -2.54
C ASP A 175 21.24 2.73 -3.38
N PRO A 176 21.60 1.47 -3.09
CA PRO A 176 22.45 0.68 -3.96
C PRO A 176 21.70 0.27 -5.23
N ASP A 177 22.45 -0.07 -6.27
CA ASP A 177 21.89 -0.75 -7.43
C ASP A 177 21.44 -2.17 -7.02
N GLY A 178 20.23 -2.57 -7.42
CA GLY A 178 19.72 -3.93 -7.21
C GLY A 178 20.62 -5.00 -7.83
N ALA A 179 21.34 -4.63 -8.90
CA ALA A 179 22.37 -5.45 -9.50
C ALA A 179 23.56 -5.71 -8.58
N LEU A 180 24.09 -4.67 -7.91
CA LEU A 180 25.15 -4.81 -6.93
C LEU A 180 24.70 -5.71 -5.77
N ILE A 181 23.48 -5.49 -5.25
CA ILE A 181 22.94 -6.27 -4.14
C ILE A 181 22.73 -7.75 -4.53
N LYS A 182 22.24 -8.05 -5.75
CA LYS A 182 22.16 -9.42 -6.25
C LYS A 182 23.55 -10.06 -6.40
N ALA A 183 24.53 -9.34 -6.94
CA ALA A 183 25.89 -9.83 -7.12
C ALA A 183 26.53 -10.18 -5.76
N ILE A 184 26.42 -9.30 -4.76
CA ILE A 184 26.92 -9.55 -3.40
C ILE A 184 26.25 -10.79 -2.81
N ALA A 185 24.91 -10.86 -2.84
CA ALA A 185 24.16 -11.98 -2.26
C ALA A 185 24.50 -13.35 -2.88
N CYS A 186 24.79 -13.38 -4.18
CA CYS A 186 25.22 -14.61 -4.87
C CYS A 186 26.72 -14.90 -4.64
N ASN A 187 27.59 -13.89 -4.61
CA ASN A 187 29.02 -14.11 -4.45
C ASN A 187 29.41 -14.57 -3.04
N THR A 188 28.80 -14.00 -1.99
CA THR A 188 29.14 -14.36 -0.60
C THR A 188 28.40 -15.60 -0.08
N ALA A 189 27.47 -16.16 -0.85
CA ALA A 189 26.74 -17.37 -0.49
C ALA A 189 27.71 -18.53 -0.12
N ASP A 190 27.35 -19.30 0.90
CA ASP A 190 28.07 -20.52 1.25
C ASP A 190 27.78 -21.61 0.22
N ASP A 191 28.82 -22.07 -0.47
CA ASP A 191 28.76 -23.11 -1.50
C ASP A 191 28.23 -24.43 -0.91
N LEU A 192 27.26 -25.05 -1.58
CA LEU A 192 26.51 -26.22 -1.12
C LEU A 192 26.19 -27.13 -2.31
N GLY A 193 26.27 -28.45 -2.10
CA GLY A 193 26.02 -29.43 -3.15
C GLY A 193 27.32 -29.83 -3.83
N ASN A 194 27.38 -29.67 -5.16
CA ASN A 194 28.61 -29.86 -5.92
C ASN A 194 29.53 -28.63 -5.76
N PRO A 195 30.86 -28.74 -5.87
CA PRO A 195 31.76 -27.58 -5.86
C PRO A 195 31.50 -26.62 -7.03
N GLY A 196 31.30 -25.34 -6.70
CA GLY A 196 30.89 -24.32 -7.66
C GLY A 196 29.38 -24.39 -8.00
N PRO A 197 28.86 -23.43 -8.78
CA PRO A 197 27.44 -23.32 -9.03
C PRO A 197 26.80 -24.58 -9.62
N ASP A 198 25.71 -25.03 -8.99
CA ASP A 198 24.94 -26.19 -9.45
C ASP A 198 23.45 -25.86 -9.69
N PHE A 199 22.72 -26.80 -10.31
CA PHE A 199 21.30 -26.61 -10.66
C PHE A 199 20.33 -26.71 -9.47
N SER A 200 20.81 -27.08 -8.29
CA SER A 200 20.02 -27.36 -7.08
C SER A 200 20.10 -26.24 -6.05
N TYR A 201 21.32 -25.81 -5.70
CA TYR A 201 21.59 -24.76 -4.73
C TYR A 201 21.96 -23.41 -5.38
N GLY A 202 22.19 -23.38 -6.69
CA GLY A 202 22.72 -22.19 -7.37
C GLY A 202 24.15 -21.92 -6.93
N TYR A 203 24.44 -20.68 -6.53
CA TYR A 203 25.71 -20.28 -5.89
C TYR A 203 25.76 -20.57 -4.38
N GLY A 204 24.69 -21.16 -3.81
CA GLY A 204 24.66 -21.62 -2.41
C GLY A 204 23.62 -20.94 -1.52
N LEU A 205 23.79 -21.10 -0.19
CA LEU A 205 22.95 -20.46 0.83
C LEU A 205 23.44 -19.04 1.13
N ILE A 206 22.55 -18.04 1.16
CA ILE A 206 22.94 -16.66 1.45
C ILE A 206 23.75 -16.55 2.76
N ASN A 207 24.85 -15.79 2.74
CA ASN A 207 25.61 -15.47 3.95
C ASN A 207 25.58 -13.94 4.18
N ALA A 208 24.71 -13.53 5.10
CA ALA A 208 24.46 -12.11 5.40
C ALA A 208 25.66 -11.40 6.03
N ARG A 209 26.38 -12.10 6.92
CA ARG A 209 27.57 -11.62 7.60
C ARG A 209 28.70 -11.29 6.61
N ARG A 210 29.00 -12.21 5.69
CA ARG A 210 29.99 -12.02 4.63
C ARG A 210 29.57 -10.92 3.65
N ALA A 211 28.30 -10.85 3.28
CA ALA A 211 27.75 -9.77 2.45
C ALA A 211 27.94 -8.38 3.09
N VAL A 212 27.68 -8.24 4.40
CA VAL A 212 27.93 -7.00 5.15
C VAL A 212 29.43 -6.67 5.18
N LYS A 213 30.31 -7.63 5.50
CA LYS A 213 31.77 -7.41 5.46
C LYS A 213 32.27 -6.99 4.07
N LEU A 214 31.69 -7.51 2.98
CA LEU A 214 32.02 -7.10 1.60
C LEU A 214 31.65 -5.63 1.36
N LEU A 215 30.46 -5.20 1.82
CA LEU A 215 30.01 -3.80 1.77
C LEU A 215 30.91 -2.87 2.59
N GLU A 216 31.25 -3.24 3.83
CA GLU A 216 32.13 -2.45 4.73
C GLU A 216 33.50 -2.16 4.12
N ASN A 217 34.04 -3.14 3.38
CA ASN A 217 35.37 -3.07 2.78
C ASN A 217 35.35 -2.51 1.35
N GLU A 218 34.19 -2.04 0.85
CA GLU A 218 33.96 -1.54 -0.52
C GLU A 218 34.53 -2.48 -1.61
N GLN A 219 34.39 -3.80 -1.43
CA GLN A 219 35.03 -4.81 -2.31
C GLN A 219 34.23 -5.05 -3.59
N TYR A 220 33.94 -3.97 -4.32
CA TYR A 220 33.19 -3.99 -5.56
C TYR A 220 33.62 -2.88 -6.55
N PHE A 221 33.31 -3.08 -7.83
CA PHE A 221 33.51 -2.11 -8.91
C PHE A 221 32.23 -2.01 -9.75
N LYS A 222 31.74 -0.79 -10.04
CA LYS A 222 30.74 -0.50 -11.09
C LYS A 222 31.48 0.04 -12.32
N ALA A 223 31.23 -0.52 -13.50
CA ALA A 223 31.83 -0.09 -14.76
C ALA A 223 30.91 -0.39 -15.95
N GLU A 224 31.24 0.14 -17.13
CA GLU A 224 30.50 -0.10 -18.38
C GLU A 224 31.47 -0.44 -19.52
N LEU A 225 30.98 -1.14 -20.55
CA LEU A 225 31.72 -1.38 -21.79
C LEU A 225 30.80 -1.56 -23.00
N SER A 226 31.34 -1.34 -24.20
CA SER A 226 30.64 -1.50 -25.48
C SER A 226 31.01 -2.81 -26.20
N ASN A 227 30.34 -3.10 -27.31
CA ASN A 227 30.58 -4.32 -28.10
C ASN A 227 32.03 -4.42 -28.60
N GLY A 228 32.74 -5.47 -28.17
CA GLY A 228 34.14 -5.74 -28.50
C GLY A 228 35.16 -4.96 -27.68
N GLU A 229 34.73 -4.15 -26.71
CA GLU A 229 35.63 -3.47 -25.77
C GLU A 229 36.06 -4.41 -24.64
N ASN A 230 37.22 -4.14 -24.04
CA ASN A 230 37.74 -4.89 -22.91
C ASN A 230 38.15 -3.93 -21.80
N ASN A 231 37.68 -4.20 -20.58
CA ASN A 231 38.09 -3.48 -19.39
C ASN A 231 39.02 -4.35 -18.53
N THR A 232 39.90 -3.70 -17.77
CA THR A 232 40.77 -4.36 -16.81
C THR A 232 40.69 -3.68 -15.44
N HIS A 233 40.45 -4.47 -14.40
CA HIS A 233 40.47 -4.05 -13.01
C HIS A 233 41.60 -4.77 -12.26
N THR A 234 42.00 -4.29 -11.09
CA THR A 234 43.07 -4.91 -10.31
C THR A 234 42.67 -4.99 -8.85
N ILE A 235 42.80 -6.17 -8.27
CA ILE A 235 42.66 -6.39 -6.82
C ILE A 235 44.00 -6.84 -6.24
N ASN A 236 44.27 -6.46 -5.00
CA ASN A 236 45.38 -7.01 -4.23
C ASN A 236 44.84 -8.11 -3.32
N ILE A 237 45.45 -9.29 -3.37
CA ILE A 237 45.18 -10.39 -2.44
C ILE A 237 46.35 -10.44 -1.44
N PRO A 238 46.11 -10.18 -0.14
CA PRO A 238 47.15 -10.27 0.89
C PRO A 238 47.61 -11.71 1.16
N GLU A 239 48.70 -11.85 1.92
CA GLU A 239 49.08 -13.15 2.52
C GLU A 239 48.01 -13.61 3.52
N GLY A 240 47.82 -14.93 3.63
CA GLY A 240 46.91 -15.55 4.60
C GLY A 240 45.45 -15.67 4.15
N VAL A 241 45.08 -15.19 2.96
CA VAL A 241 43.77 -15.47 2.36
C VAL A 241 43.62 -16.98 2.11
N ASN A 242 42.54 -17.56 2.64
CA ASN A 242 42.20 -18.98 2.49
C ASN A 242 41.49 -19.25 1.16
N GLN A 243 40.54 -18.39 0.77
CA GLN A 243 39.86 -18.45 -0.52
C GLN A 243 39.52 -17.03 -1.00
N VAL A 244 39.64 -16.78 -2.30
CA VAL A 244 39.00 -15.63 -2.95
C VAL A 244 37.79 -16.09 -3.73
N LYS A 245 36.67 -15.36 -3.61
CA LYS A 245 35.48 -15.52 -4.47
C LYS A 245 35.25 -14.21 -5.23
N LEU A 246 35.18 -14.25 -6.55
CA LEU A 246 34.96 -13.08 -7.39
C LEU A 246 33.84 -13.36 -8.38
N MET A 247 32.88 -12.45 -8.49
CA MET A 247 31.75 -12.56 -9.41
C MET A 247 31.64 -11.32 -10.30
N LEU A 248 31.44 -11.56 -11.60
CA LEU A 248 30.95 -10.59 -12.57
C LEU A 248 29.42 -10.72 -12.68
N TYR A 249 28.70 -9.60 -12.64
CA TYR A 249 27.25 -9.56 -12.78
C TYR A 249 26.75 -8.38 -13.60
N TRP A 250 25.68 -8.56 -14.37
CA TRP A 250 24.97 -7.47 -15.05
C TRP A 250 23.46 -7.70 -15.14
N HIS A 251 22.69 -6.61 -15.08
CA HIS A 251 21.31 -6.59 -15.57
C HIS A 251 21.35 -6.58 -17.10
N ASP A 252 21.04 -7.72 -17.72
CA ASP A 252 21.06 -7.89 -19.17
C ASP A 252 19.78 -7.32 -19.80
N VAL A 253 19.88 -6.88 -21.05
CA VAL A 253 18.74 -6.37 -21.83
C VAL A 253 17.76 -7.50 -22.17
N GLU A 254 16.47 -7.20 -22.25
CA GLU A 254 15.44 -8.23 -22.44
C GLU A 254 15.60 -9.06 -23.73
N ALA A 255 15.45 -10.38 -23.62
CA ALA A 255 15.49 -11.28 -24.77
C ALA A 255 14.16 -11.31 -25.54
N THR A 256 14.14 -11.97 -26.71
CA THR A 256 12.88 -12.32 -27.37
C THR A 256 12.17 -13.47 -26.63
N THR A 257 10.84 -13.52 -26.73
CA THR A 257 10.05 -14.60 -26.12
C THR A 257 10.40 -15.96 -26.74
N GLU A 258 10.51 -17.01 -25.94
CA GLU A 258 10.84 -18.38 -26.39
C GLU A 258 12.21 -18.48 -27.13
N ALA A 259 13.14 -17.58 -26.84
CA ALA A 259 14.52 -17.67 -27.33
C ALA A 259 15.23 -18.95 -26.83
N SER A 260 16.05 -19.57 -27.68
CA SER A 260 16.83 -20.77 -27.33
C SER A 260 18.08 -20.49 -26.47
N LYS A 261 18.51 -19.22 -26.44
CA LYS A 261 19.50 -18.62 -25.51
C LYS A 261 18.92 -17.27 -25.13
N CYS A 262 18.70 -17.00 -23.84
CA CYS A 262 18.12 -15.73 -23.40
C CYS A 262 19.17 -14.65 -23.12
N LEU A 263 20.44 -15.00 -22.93
CA LEU A 263 21.52 -14.00 -22.78
C LEU A 263 21.69 -13.21 -24.09
N VAL A 264 21.66 -11.87 -23.98
CA VAL A 264 21.74 -10.96 -25.14
C VAL A 264 23.09 -10.24 -25.17
N ASN A 265 23.46 -9.58 -24.07
CA ASN A 265 24.80 -9.06 -23.87
C ASN A 265 25.65 -10.14 -23.17
N ASP A 266 26.65 -10.65 -23.88
CA ASP A 266 27.65 -11.67 -23.50
C ASP A 266 28.90 -10.94 -23.00
N LEU A 267 29.20 -11.05 -21.69
CA LEU A 267 30.41 -10.53 -21.06
C LEU A 267 31.25 -11.68 -20.53
N ASP A 268 32.53 -11.76 -20.90
CA ASP A 268 33.43 -12.83 -20.44
C ASP A 268 34.37 -12.31 -19.34
N LEU A 269 34.38 -12.97 -18.19
CA LEU A 269 35.32 -12.79 -17.08
C LEU A 269 36.56 -13.68 -17.26
N LYS A 270 37.73 -13.12 -16.95
CA LYS A 270 38.97 -13.90 -16.76
C LYS A 270 39.83 -13.25 -15.68
N LEU A 271 40.27 -14.04 -14.70
CA LEU A 271 41.14 -13.56 -13.62
C LEU A 271 42.57 -14.07 -13.82
N THR A 272 43.54 -13.17 -14.01
CA THR A 272 44.95 -13.51 -14.18
C THR A 272 45.71 -13.29 -12.86
N ASP A 273 46.41 -14.33 -12.39
CA ASP A 273 47.16 -14.32 -11.13
C ASP A 273 48.55 -13.64 -11.25
N PRO A 274 49.26 -13.39 -10.14
CA PRO A 274 50.61 -12.80 -10.14
C PRO A 274 51.67 -13.62 -10.91
N ASN A 275 51.40 -14.90 -11.17
CA ASN A 275 52.26 -15.82 -11.92
C ASN A 275 51.87 -15.90 -13.41
N SER A 276 50.93 -15.07 -13.86
CA SER A 276 50.35 -15.07 -15.22
C SER A 276 49.56 -16.35 -15.57
N VAL A 277 48.96 -17.00 -14.58
CA VAL A 277 47.99 -18.09 -14.76
C VAL A 277 46.59 -17.50 -14.89
N ASP A 278 45.88 -17.90 -15.95
CA ASP A 278 44.49 -17.49 -16.21
C ASP A 278 43.50 -18.44 -15.53
N TRP A 279 42.57 -17.87 -14.78
CA TRP A 279 41.45 -18.54 -14.12
C TRP A 279 40.14 -18.10 -14.78
N LEU A 280 39.38 -19.09 -15.27
CA LEU A 280 38.08 -18.90 -15.90
C LEU A 280 36.92 -19.13 -14.90
N PRO A 281 35.72 -18.62 -15.19
CA PRO A 281 34.51 -18.90 -14.43
C PRO A 281 34.22 -20.39 -14.28
N TRP A 282 33.43 -20.72 -13.25
CA TRP A 282 32.76 -22.00 -13.16
C TRP A 282 31.52 -22.02 -14.06
N VAL A 283 31.41 -23.04 -14.90
CA VAL A 283 30.29 -23.26 -15.83
C VAL A 283 29.69 -24.64 -15.61
N LEU A 284 28.38 -24.67 -15.38
CA LEU A 284 27.57 -25.89 -15.30
C LEU A 284 27.31 -26.45 -16.71
N ASP A 285 27.35 -27.77 -16.90
CA ASP A 285 26.84 -28.39 -18.14
C ASP A 285 25.31 -28.54 -18.05
N PRO A 286 24.51 -27.79 -18.82
CA PRO A 286 23.05 -27.83 -18.73
C PRO A 286 22.44 -29.09 -19.36
N ASN A 287 23.24 -29.97 -19.97
CA ASN A 287 22.76 -31.21 -20.55
C ASN A 287 22.16 -32.12 -19.46
N PRO A 288 20.92 -32.63 -19.61
CA PRO A 288 20.29 -33.51 -18.62
C PRO A 288 21.11 -34.75 -18.23
N ALA A 289 22.04 -35.20 -19.10
CA ALA A 289 22.94 -36.32 -18.79
C ALA A 289 24.12 -35.95 -17.87
N ASN A 290 24.48 -34.66 -17.79
CA ASN A 290 25.72 -34.17 -17.19
C ASN A 290 25.51 -33.13 -16.08
N VAL A 291 24.31 -32.55 -15.94
CA VAL A 291 23.98 -31.48 -14.97
C VAL A 291 24.28 -31.81 -13.50
N ALA A 292 24.33 -33.10 -13.15
CA ALA A 292 24.68 -33.55 -11.79
C ALA A 292 26.19 -33.68 -11.55
N ASN A 293 27.03 -33.37 -12.54
CA ASN A 293 28.48 -33.29 -12.39
C ASN A 293 28.87 -31.94 -11.76
N ASN A 294 30.11 -31.84 -11.27
CA ASN A 294 30.68 -30.56 -10.83
C ASN A 294 30.77 -29.58 -12.01
N ALA A 295 30.64 -28.28 -11.72
CA ALA A 295 30.96 -27.24 -12.68
C ALA A 295 32.44 -27.33 -13.12
N ILE A 296 32.72 -26.85 -14.34
CA ILE A 296 34.07 -26.86 -14.92
C ILE A 296 34.57 -25.44 -15.21
N ARG A 297 35.88 -25.27 -15.34
CA ARG A 297 36.49 -23.98 -15.69
C ARG A 297 36.35 -23.73 -17.20
N ALA A 298 35.52 -22.76 -17.58
CA ALA A 298 35.26 -22.39 -18.97
C ALA A 298 34.79 -20.93 -19.07
N ILE A 299 34.71 -20.41 -20.30
CA ILE A 299 33.98 -19.16 -20.59
C ILE A 299 32.48 -19.50 -20.49
N ASP A 300 31.70 -18.77 -19.68
CA ASP A 300 30.25 -18.90 -19.71
C ASP A 300 29.71 -18.16 -20.94
N THR A 301 28.61 -18.66 -21.51
CA THR A 301 27.93 -17.99 -22.64
C THR A 301 26.41 -18.15 -22.52
N LEU A 302 25.93 -18.41 -21.30
CA LEU A 302 24.52 -18.61 -20.97
C LEU A 302 24.10 -17.69 -19.84
N ASN A 303 24.93 -17.54 -18.80
CA ASN A 303 24.60 -16.79 -17.60
C ASN A 303 25.04 -15.32 -17.68
N ASN A 304 24.24 -14.42 -17.09
CA ASN A 304 24.66 -13.03 -16.80
C ASN A 304 25.34 -12.91 -15.42
N LEU A 305 25.83 -14.03 -14.89
CA LEU A 305 26.48 -14.24 -13.59
C LEU A 305 27.66 -15.17 -13.82
N GLU A 306 28.89 -14.70 -13.59
CA GLU A 306 30.09 -15.52 -13.75
C GLU A 306 30.95 -15.47 -12.48
N GLN A 307 31.32 -16.62 -11.93
CA GLN A 307 32.10 -16.69 -10.68
C GLN A 307 33.42 -17.43 -10.84
N VAL A 308 34.51 -16.79 -10.40
CA VAL A 308 35.81 -17.41 -10.16
C VAL A 308 36.00 -17.60 -8.65
N THR A 309 36.54 -18.76 -8.26
CA THR A 309 37.02 -18.99 -6.89
C THR A 309 38.45 -19.50 -6.96
N ILE A 310 39.31 -19.15 -6.00
CA ILE A 310 40.67 -19.71 -5.91
C ILE A 310 40.94 -20.04 -4.45
N ASP A 311 41.22 -21.32 -4.17
CA ASP A 311 41.66 -21.79 -2.87
C ASP A 311 43.16 -21.54 -2.69
N HIS A 312 43.55 -21.10 -1.51
CA HIS A 312 44.92 -20.73 -1.12
C HIS A 312 45.62 -19.84 -2.17
N PRO A 313 45.03 -18.70 -2.57
CA PRO A 313 45.59 -17.84 -3.62
C PRO A 313 46.97 -17.30 -3.22
N THR A 314 47.88 -17.22 -4.19
CA THR A 314 49.19 -16.60 -3.97
C THR A 314 49.04 -15.11 -3.73
N ALA A 315 49.65 -14.56 -2.68
CA ALA A 315 49.59 -13.12 -2.41
C ALA A 315 50.16 -12.28 -3.56
N GLY A 316 49.50 -11.18 -3.89
CA GLY A 316 49.91 -10.27 -4.97
C GLY A 316 48.74 -9.57 -5.67
N ASN A 317 49.05 -8.92 -6.80
CA ASN A 317 48.05 -8.25 -7.61
C ASN A 317 47.47 -9.20 -8.66
N TYR A 318 46.16 -9.35 -8.67
CA TYR A 318 45.40 -10.09 -9.67
C TYR A 318 44.77 -9.12 -10.66
N THR A 319 44.83 -9.45 -11.95
CA THR A 319 44.21 -8.64 -13.01
C THR A 319 42.89 -9.28 -13.42
N ILE A 320 41.80 -8.54 -13.26
CA ILE A 320 40.46 -8.95 -13.67
C ILE A 320 40.24 -8.41 -15.08
N HIS A 321 40.01 -9.28 -16.04
CA HIS A 321 39.65 -8.93 -17.41
C HIS A 321 38.14 -9.14 -17.58
N VAL A 322 37.46 -8.14 -18.15
CA VAL A 322 36.05 -8.25 -18.57
C VAL A 322 35.97 -7.87 -20.04
N ALA A 323 35.53 -8.80 -20.87
CA ALA A 323 35.41 -8.62 -22.32
C ALA A 323 33.94 -8.47 -22.74
N GLY A 324 33.62 -7.43 -23.51
CA GLY A 324 32.32 -7.25 -24.15
C GLY A 324 32.16 -8.11 -25.40
N THR A 325 32.32 -9.42 -25.26
CA THR A 325 32.42 -10.39 -26.38
C THR A 325 31.26 -10.28 -27.37
N SER A 326 30.05 -10.00 -26.90
CA SER A 326 28.92 -9.60 -27.76
C SER A 326 27.95 -8.71 -26.99
N VAL A 327 27.97 -7.39 -27.22
CA VAL A 327 27.09 -6.41 -26.55
C VAL A 327 26.22 -5.68 -27.58
N PRO A 328 25.25 -6.37 -28.23
CA PRO A 328 24.42 -5.80 -29.29
C PRO A 328 23.51 -4.66 -28.81
N THR A 329 23.32 -4.47 -27.50
CA THR A 329 22.66 -3.28 -26.93
C THR A 329 23.50 -2.75 -25.78
N GLY A 330 24.35 -1.76 -26.04
CA GLY A 330 25.30 -1.22 -25.07
C GLY A 330 25.39 0.31 -25.03
N PRO A 331 26.26 0.86 -24.16
CA PRO A 331 27.17 0.13 -23.29
C PRO A 331 26.43 -0.66 -22.19
N GLN A 332 27.00 -1.79 -21.78
CA GLN A 332 26.46 -2.63 -20.70
C GLN A 332 27.16 -2.28 -19.38
N THR A 333 26.40 -1.76 -18.43
CA THR A 333 26.85 -1.60 -17.04
C THR A 333 26.97 -2.96 -16.37
N TYR A 334 28.06 -3.18 -15.65
CA TYR A 334 28.33 -4.42 -14.92
C TYR A 334 28.99 -4.13 -13.58
N TYR A 335 28.93 -5.12 -12.70
CA TYR A 335 29.49 -5.11 -11.36
C TYR A 335 30.50 -6.25 -11.25
N ILE A 336 31.66 -5.96 -10.69
CA ILE A 336 32.55 -6.98 -10.14
C ILE A 336 32.43 -6.88 -8.63
N VAL A 337 32.14 -7.98 -7.95
CA VAL A 337 32.19 -8.08 -6.49
C VAL A 337 33.21 -9.14 -6.11
N TYR A 338 33.95 -8.94 -5.02
CA TYR A 338 34.93 -9.93 -4.56
C TYR A 338 34.95 -10.05 -3.04
N GLU A 339 35.27 -11.25 -2.57
CA GLU A 339 35.38 -11.58 -1.16
C GLU A 339 36.75 -12.22 -0.90
N LEU A 340 37.40 -11.82 0.19
CA LEU A 340 38.66 -12.42 0.66
C LEU A 340 38.38 -13.16 1.98
N ILE A 341 38.18 -14.48 1.88
CA ILE A 341 37.93 -15.35 3.03
C ILE A 341 39.28 -15.75 3.61
N TYR A 342 39.51 -15.42 4.88
CA TYR A 342 40.69 -15.85 5.66
C TYR A 342 40.39 -17.17 6.39
N GLU A 343 41.37 -17.76 7.07
CA GLU A 343 41.06 -18.78 8.08
C GLU A 343 40.22 -18.14 9.19
N GLU A 344 39.00 -18.63 9.40
CA GLU A 344 38.03 -18.03 10.32
C GLU A 344 37.33 -19.08 11.19
N LEU A 345 36.80 -18.64 12.32
CA LEU A 345 35.89 -19.40 13.16
C LEU A 345 35.05 -18.36 13.89
N GLU A 346 33.77 -18.26 13.56
CA GLU A 346 32.92 -17.20 14.10
C GLU A 346 31.55 -17.78 14.46
N LEU A 347 31.19 -17.74 15.73
CA LEU A 347 29.85 -18.06 16.22
C LEU A 347 28.88 -16.98 15.75
N THR A 348 27.90 -17.38 14.95
CA THR A 348 26.92 -16.47 14.35
C THR A 348 25.60 -16.47 15.11
N TYR A 349 25.29 -17.53 15.86
CA TYR A 349 24.13 -17.57 16.77
C TYR A 349 24.33 -18.59 17.91
N PRO A 350 23.97 -18.28 19.18
CA PRO A 350 23.63 -16.94 19.68
C PRO A 350 24.81 -15.98 19.55
N TYR A 351 24.57 -14.72 19.22
CA TYR A 351 25.59 -13.70 19.03
C TYR A 351 25.91 -12.95 20.33
N GLY A 352 24.86 -12.65 21.11
CA GLY A 352 24.91 -11.99 22.41
C GLY A 352 23.79 -10.96 22.58
N GLY A 353 23.31 -10.82 23.82
CA GLY A 353 22.20 -9.92 24.18
C GLY A 353 20.80 -10.51 23.98
N GLU A 354 20.66 -11.70 23.38
CA GLU A 354 19.39 -12.43 23.29
C GLU A 354 18.95 -12.97 24.65
N THR A 355 17.67 -13.34 24.76
CA THR A 355 17.14 -14.11 25.90
C THR A 355 16.46 -15.37 25.41
N LEU A 356 17.04 -16.53 25.75
CA LEU A 356 16.54 -17.86 25.43
C LEU A 356 15.75 -18.46 26.62
N LEU A 357 14.81 -19.36 26.33
CA LEU A 357 13.99 -20.04 27.33
C LEU A 357 14.66 -21.32 27.85
N PRO A 358 14.62 -21.59 29.17
CA PRO A 358 15.14 -22.82 29.73
C PRO A 358 14.46 -24.08 29.14
N ASN A 359 15.25 -25.07 28.75
CA ASN A 359 14.85 -26.36 28.15
C ASN A 359 14.31 -26.30 26.70
N GLU A 360 14.27 -25.15 26.03
CA GLU A 360 13.87 -25.10 24.62
C GLU A 360 14.96 -25.71 23.70
N GLN A 361 14.59 -26.04 22.46
CA GLN A 361 15.55 -26.51 21.45
C GLN A 361 15.92 -25.37 20.51
N GLU A 362 17.19 -24.99 20.53
CA GLU A 362 17.75 -23.93 19.69
C GLU A 362 18.85 -24.48 18.80
N TYR A 363 19.17 -23.78 17.72
CA TYR A 363 20.43 -24.03 17.00
C TYR A 363 21.57 -23.22 17.61
N ILE A 364 22.78 -23.74 17.54
CA ILE A 364 24.02 -22.96 17.61
C ILE A 364 24.56 -22.93 16.19
N GLN A 365 24.84 -21.75 15.65
CA GLN A 365 25.30 -21.57 14.27
C GLN A 365 26.69 -20.92 14.22
N TRP A 366 27.47 -21.25 13.20
CA TRP A 366 28.79 -20.70 12.99
C TRP A 366 29.23 -20.72 11.53
N ASP A 367 30.12 -19.77 11.22
CA ASP A 367 30.87 -19.72 9.98
C ASP A 367 32.34 -20.11 10.20
N VAL A 368 32.97 -20.57 9.12
CA VAL A 368 34.33 -21.12 9.06
C VAL A 368 34.75 -21.14 7.59
N GLU A 369 36.05 -21.11 7.31
CA GLU A 369 36.55 -21.16 5.94
C GLU A 369 36.13 -22.45 5.19
N PRO A 370 35.87 -22.39 3.87
CA PRO A 370 35.47 -23.56 3.08
C PRO A 370 36.46 -24.73 3.14
N SER A 371 37.76 -24.47 3.31
CA SER A 371 38.78 -25.51 3.39
C SER A 371 38.83 -26.26 4.73
N ASN A 372 37.99 -25.94 5.71
CA ASN A 372 38.06 -26.52 7.05
C ASN A 372 37.85 -28.04 7.02
N ASN A 373 38.83 -28.76 7.58
CA ASN A 373 38.78 -30.20 7.80
C ASN A 373 38.78 -30.59 9.29
N SER A 374 38.86 -29.61 10.21
CA SER A 374 38.77 -29.86 11.66
C SER A 374 37.33 -30.16 12.07
N THR A 375 37.15 -31.17 12.91
CA THR A 375 35.93 -31.31 13.71
C THR A 375 35.81 -30.20 14.74
N PHE A 376 34.61 -30.02 15.29
CA PHE A 376 34.32 -29.00 16.30
C PHE A 376 33.90 -29.59 17.65
N ALA A 377 34.27 -28.87 18.71
CA ALA A 377 33.69 -29.00 20.04
C ALA A 377 32.89 -27.75 20.40
N LEU A 378 31.79 -27.95 21.13
CA LEU A 378 30.92 -26.90 21.66
C LEU A 378 30.86 -27.02 23.18
N GLU A 379 31.03 -25.90 23.87
CA GLU A 379 30.90 -25.76 25.32
C GLU A 379 30.00 -24.56 25.65
N TYR A 380 29.36 -24.55 26.82
CA TYR A 380 28.78 -23.33 27.39
C TYR A 380 29.31 -23.05 28.79
N SER A 381 29.21 -21.78 29.20
CA SER A 381 29.41 -21.35 30.58
C SER A 381 28.31 -20.38 30.99
N SER A 382 27.93 -20.39 32.27
CA SER A 382 26.99 -19.44 32.86
C SER A 382 27.66 -18.42 33.79
N ASN A 383 28.99 -18.51 33.94
CA ASN A 383 29.82 -17.69 34.83
C ASN A 383 31.20 -17.32 34.24
N ASP A 384 31.46 -17.67 32.98
CA ASP A 384 32.72 -17.48 32.23
C ASP A 384 33.95 -18.27 32.76
N ALA A 385 33.78 -19.05 33.84
CA ALA A 385 34.85 -19.80 34.50
C ALA A 385 34.69 -21.32 34.35
N ASP A 386 33.49 -21.84 34.62
CA ASP A 386 33.16 -23.25 34.50
C ASP A 386 32.56 -23.53 33.12
N TRP A 387 33.26 -24.32 32.31
CA TRP A 387 32.85 -24.67 30.95
C TRP A 387 32.31 -26.10 30.90
N ILE A 388 31.12 -26.26 30.33
CA ILE A 388 30.37 -27.50 30.26
C ILE A 388 30.22 -27.90 28.80
N SER A 389 30.75 -29.07 28.44
CA SER A 389 30.65 -29.59 27.08
C SER A 389 29.19 -29.84 26.67
N ILE A 390 28.80 -29.29 25.52
CA ILE A 390 27.55 -29.56 24.81
C ILE A 390 27.75 -30.78 23.90
N ALA A 391 28.81 -30.74 23.08
CA ALA A 391 29.14 -31.77 22.10
C ALA A 391 30.63 -31.69 21.70
N ASN A 392 31.17 -32.80 21.21
CA ASN A 392 32.55 -32.93 20.71
C ASN A 392 32.52 -33.76 19.41
N ASN A 393 33.59 -33.74 18.62
CA ASN A 393 33.68 -34.47 17.34
C ASN A 393 32.54 -34.13 16.35
N ILE A 394 32.03 -32.90 16.38
CA ILE A 394 31.05 -32.42 15.39
C ILE A 394 31.75 -32.40 14.01
N PRO A 395 31.17 -33.00 12.95
CA PRO A 395 31.82 -33.08 11.65
C PRO A 395 32.20 -31.71 11.05
N ALA A 396 33.35 -31.65 10.39
CA ALA A 396 33.93 -30.42 9.79
C ALA A 396 33.03 -29.69 8.77
N ASN A 397 32.09 -30.43 8.15
CA ASN A 397 31.10 -29.92 7.20
C ASN A 397 29.81 -29.41 7.86
N LYS A 398 29.71 -29.40 9.19
CA LYS A 398 28.59 -28.78 9.91
C LYS A 398 28.86 -27.30 10.18
N ARG A 399 27.76 -26.56 10.28
CA ARG A 399 27.66 -25.11 10.50
C ARG A 399 26.54 -24.74 11.49
N ALA A 400 25.81 -25.76 11.96
CA ALA A 400 24.71 -25.65 12.88
C ALA A 400 24.65 -26.92 13.76
N TYR A 401 24.26 -26.76 15.02
CA TYR A 401 24.05 -27.85 15.98
C TYR A 401 22.79 -27.58 16.82
N LEU A 402 21.82 -28.49 16.81
CA LEU A 402 20.61 -28.39 17.63
C LEU A 402 20.96 -28.79 19.07
N TRP A 403 20.89 -27.84 20.00
CA TRP A 403 21.12 -28.07 21.43
C TRP A 403 19.82 -27.88 22.24
N THR A 404 19.84 -28.31 23.49
CA THR A 404 18.79 -28.00 24.46
C THR A 404 19.32 -26.93 25.40
N VAL A 405 18.66 -25.78 25.46
CA VAL A 405 19.05 -24.67 26.33
C VAL A 405 19.00 -25.14 27.79
N PRO A 406 20.08 -24.99 28.59
CA PRO A 406 20.18 -25.56 29.93
C PRO A 406 19.14 -24.95 30.88
N ASN A 407 18.65 -25.75 31.83
CA ASN A 407 17.69 -25.28 32.84
C ASN A 407 18.38 -24.47 33.95
N ILE A 408 18.85 -23.28 33.60
CA ILE A 408 19.53 -22.32 34.48
C ILE A 408 18.84 -20.97 34.42
N LYS A 409 19.20 -20.08 35.34
CA LYS A 409 18.84 -18.66 35.28
C LYS A 409 20.14 -17.86 35.33
N SER A 410 20.54 -17.29 34.21
CA SER A 410 21.75 -16.46 34.14
C SER A 410 21.59 -15.43 33.01
N THR A 411 22.12 -14.24 33.23
CA THR A 411 22.25 -13.16 32.23
C THR A 411 23.66 -13.09 31.63
N ASN A 412 24.51 -14.09 31.94
CA ASN A 412 25.90 -14.19 31.51
C ASN A 412 26.19 -15.60 30.98
N VAL A 413 25.32 -16.09 30.10
CA VAL A 413 25.55 -17.35 29.38
C VAL A 413 26.39 -17.06 28.14
N LYS A 414 27.39 -17.90 27.88
CA LYS A 414 28.23 -17.86 26.70
C LYS A 414 28.40 -19.26 26.13
N ILE A 415 28.62 -19.33 24.82
CA ILE A 415 28.97 -20.54 24.09
C ILE A 415 30.36 -20.36 23.50
N ARG A 416 31.18 -21.42 23.56
CA ARG A 416 32.49 -21.52 22.92
C ARG A 416 32.44 -22.60 21.85
N LEU A 417 32.95 -22.26 20.69
CA LEU A 417 33.20 -23.17 19.57
C LEU A 417 34.71 -23.36 19.43
N THR A 418 35.18 -24.59 19.25
CA THR A 418 36.61 -24.90 19.11
C THR A 418 36.85 -25.85 17.93
N LYS A 419 37.77 -25.51 17.02
CA LYS A 419 38.34 -26.45 16.04
C LYS A 419 39.24 -27.44 16.79
N GLU A 420 38.81 -28.69 16.96
CA GLU A 420 39.51 -29.70 17.78
C GLU A 420 40.93 -30.01 17.30
N ALA A 421 41.21 -29.89 15.99
CA ALA A 421 42.52 -30.19 15.43
C ALA A 421 43.57 -29.08 15.63
N THR A 422 43.14 -27.81 15.72
CA THR A 422 44.04 -26.65 15.84
C THR A 422 44.00 -26.01 17.23
N GLY A 423 42.93 -26.23 18.00
CA GLY A 423 42.67 -25.52 19.26
C GLY A 423 42.20 -24.07 19.07
N ALA A 424 42.04 -23.60 17.83
CA ALA A 424 41.43 -22.30 17.55
C ALA A 424 39.99 -22.29 18.05
N SER A 425 39.60 -21.25 18.79
CA SER A 425 38.27 -21.14 19.38
C SER A 425 37.73 -19.72 19.28
N ASP A 426 36.40 -19.64 19.23
CA ASP A 426 35.64 -18.41 19.31
C ASP A 426 34.61 -18.52 20.46
N THR A 427 34.19 -17.38 21.02
CA THR A 427 33.25 -17.31 22.13
C THR A 427 32.38 -16.08 21.97
N ASN A 428 31.06 -16.30 21.94
CA ASN A 428 30.09 -15.24 21.72
C ASN A 428 30.02 -14.23 22.88
N ALA A 429 29.34 -13.10 22.65
CA ALA A 429 28.99 -12.19 23.71
C ALA A 429 27.91 -12.80 24.62
N ALA A 430 27.79 -12.27 25.84
CA ALA A 430 26.86 -12.80 26.84
C ALA A 430 25.40 -12.68 26.39
N PHE A 431 24.66 -13.78 26.46
CA PHE A 431 23.22 -13.84 26.31
C PHE A 431 22.58 -14.33 27.62
N ALA A 432 21.26 -14.23 27.72
CA ALA A 432 20.50 -14.64 28.88
C ALA A 432 19.74 -15.95 28.65
N VAL A 433 19.62 -16.75 29.70
CA VAL A 433 18.68 -17.86 29.79
C VAL A 433 17.77 -17.56 30.96
N LEU A 434 16.51 -17.21 30.66
CA LEU A 434 15.52 -16.74 31.63
C LEU A 434 14.12 -17.28 31.25
N PRO A 435 13.32 -17.72 32.23
CA PRO A 435 11.95 -18.11 31.96
C PRO A 435 11.12 -16.90 31.50
N GLN A 436 10.27 -17.12 30.50
CA GLN A 436 9.20 -16.22 30.10
C GLN A 436 8.15 -16.15 31.21
N ALA A 437 7.52 -15.00 31.42
CA ALA A 437 6.37 -14.91 32.32
C ALA A 437 5.12 -15.51 31.65
N GLU A 438 4.34 -16.25 32.41
CA GLU A 438 3.06 -16.85 31.99
C GLU A 438 1.93 -16.00 32.60
N VAL A 439 1.01 -15.50 31.77
CA VAL A 439 -0.23 -14.89 32.27
C VAL A 439 -1.09 -16.01 32.84
N LEU A 440 -1.44 -15.90 34.13
CA LEU A 440 -2.15 -16.95 34.89
C LEU A 440 -3.66 -16.70 34.93
N SER A 441 -4.05 -15.42 34.97
CA SER A 441 -5.43 -14.98 34.84
C SER A 441 -5.52 -13.49 34.51
N ILE A 442 -6.59 -13.11 33.82
CA ILE A 442 -7.09 -11.73 33.77
C ILE A 442 -8.51 -11.78 34.34
N GLU A 443 -8.69 -11.29 35.57
CA GLU A 443 -9.95 -11.39 36.31
C GLU A 443 -10.70 -10.04 36.28
N ASN A 444 -11.98 -10.04 35.90
CA ASN A 444 -12.87 -8.91 36.16
C ASN A 444 -12.91 -8.61 37.67
N LEU A 445 -12.54 -7.39 38.08
CA LEU A 445 -12.70 -6.93 39.47
C LEU A 445 -14.06 -6.27 39.66
N CYS A 446 -14.38 -5.33 38.78
CA CYS A 446 -15.67 -4.67 38.64
C CYS A 446 -15.75 -3.98 37.26
N GLU A 447 -16.89 -3.40 36.92
CA GLU A 447 -17.13 -2.72 35.64
C GLU A 447 -16.05 -1.64 35.32
N GLY A 448 -15.22 -1.89 34.32
CA GLY A 448 -14.12 -0.99 33.94
C GLY A 448 -12.79 -1.21 34.67
N TYR A 449 -12.65 -2.31 35.42
CA TYR A 449 -11.40 -2.68 36.08
C TYR A 449 -11.16 -4.21 36.06
N ALA A 450 -9.97 -4.61 35.61
CA ALA A 450 -9.54 -6.01 35.65
C ALA A 450 -8.23 -6.17 36.41
N ARG A 451 -7.89 -7.38 36.83
CA ARG A 451 -6.59 -7.70 37.42
C ARG A 451 -5.91 -8.81 36.62
N MET A 452 -4.81 -8.45 35.95
CA MET A 452 -3.90 -9.44 35.40
C MET A 452 -2.99 -9.97 36.51
N LYS A 453 -2.76 -11.28 36.52
CA LYS A 453 -1.79 -11.97 37.39
C LYS A 453 -0.90 -12.84 36.52
N TRP A 454 0.38 -12.94 36.88
CA TRP A 454 1.35 -13.77 36.15
C TRP A 454 2.32 -14.47 37.09
N SER A 455 3.07 -15.41 36.55
CA SER A 455 4.10 -16.15 37.26
C SER A 455 5.35 -15.28 37.55
N ASN A 456 5.84 -15.30 38.79
CA ASN A 456 7.09 -14.63 39.17
C ASN A 456 8.33 -15.32 38.57
N HIS A 457 8.25 -16.64 38.42
CA HIS A 457 9.38 -17.57 38.23
C HIS A 457 10.60 -17.35 39.13
N ASN A 458 10.51 -16.60 40.25
CA ASN A 458 11.63 -16.26 41.14
C ASN A 458 12.80 -15.62 40.37
N LEU A 459 12.52 -14.56 39.60
CA LEU A 459 13.51 -13.83 38.80
C LEU A 459 14.43 -12.92 39.64
N GLY A 460 13.99 -12.50 40.82
CA GLY A 460 14.76 -11.68 41.77
C GLY A 460 13.87 -10.68 42.52
N ALA A 461 14.33 -10.18 43.68
CA ALA A 461 13.57 -9.25 44.50
C ALA A 461 13.46 -7.83 43.90
N GLU A 462 14.36 -7.48 42.97
CA GLU A 462 14.42 -6.18 42.27
C GLU A 462 13.90 -6.31 40.82
N THR A 463 13.03 -7.29 40.53
CA THR A 463 12.46 -7.48 39.19
C THR A 463 11.36 -6.45 38.95
N LEU A 464 11.47 -5.69 37.86
CA LEU A 464 10.40 -4.81 37.37
C LEU A 464 9.65 -5.53 36.24
N TYR A 465 8.34 -5.49 36.24
CA TYR A 465 7.50 -6.02 35.16
C TYR A 465 6.94 -4.87 34.35
N GLU A 466 7.15 -4.88 33.04
CA GLU A 466 6.43 -4.06 32.07
C GLU A 466 5.17 -4.81 31.64
N VAL A 467 4.01 -4.20 31.85
CA VAL A 467 2.72 -4.70 31.34
C VAL A 467 2.46 -4.05 29.98
N LEU A 468 2.09 -4.85 28.99
CA LEU A 468 1.89 -4.43 27.62
C LEU A 468 0.45 -4.64 27.17
N HIS A 469 -0.01 -3.78 26.27
CA HIS A 469 -1.33 -3.80 25.63
C HIS A 469 -1.17 -3.65 24.11
N LEU A 470 -1.99 -4.38 23.33
CA LEU A 470 -2.01 -4.30 21.87
C LEU A 470 -2.87 -3.13 21.37
N ASP A 471 -2.24 -2.14 20.72
CA ASP A 471 -2.92 -1.09 19.95
C ASP A 471 -2.76 -1.28 18.43
N GLN A 472 -3.31 -0.35 17.63
CA GLN A 472 -3.25 -0.37 16.15
C GLN A 472 -1.83 -0.41 15.56
N SER A 473 -0.81 -0.06 16.35
CA SER A 473 0.61 -0.05 16.00
C SER A 473 1.44 -1.11 16.74
N GLY A 474 0.79 -2.04 17.44
CA GLY A 474 1.42 -3.17 18.12
C GLY A 474 1.39 -3.07 19.64
N MET A 475 2.23 -3.86 20.31
CA MET A 475 2.28 -3.93 21.78
C MET A 475 3.00 -2.70 22.38
N LYS A 476 2.29 -1.89 23.17
CA LYS A 476 2.84 -0.76 23.95
C LYS A 476 2.93 -1.09 25.43
N ILE A 477 3.82 -0.40 26.14
CA ILE A 477 3.91 -0.45 27.60
C ILE A 477 2.75 0.37 28.18
N LEU A 478 1.86 -0.29 28.92
CA LEU A 478 0.77 0.33 29.68
C LEU A 478 1.25 0.90 31.02
N GLY A 479 2.20 0.21 31.65
CA GLY A 479 2.76 0.60 32.94
C GLY A 479 3.77 -0.42 33.47
N THR A 480 4.32 -0.13 34.65
CA THR A 480 5.33 -0.97 35.30
C THR A 480 4.97 -1.26 36.76
N THR A 481 5.28 -2.46 37.25
CA THR A 481 5.11 -2.84 38.66
C THR A 481 6.20 -3.79 39.13
N VAL A 482 6.45 -3.86 40.44
CA VAL A 482 7.30 -4.90 41.08
C VAL A 482 6.48 -6.09 41.57
N ASP A 483 5.15 -5.96 41.62
CA ASP A 483 4.24 -7.05 41.98
C ASP A 483 4.00 -8.00 40.81
N THR A 484 3.54 -9.22 41.11
CA THR A 484 3.15 -10.22 40.08
C THR A 484 1.70 -10.06 39.63
N SER A 485 1.17 -8.85 39.74
CA SER A 485 -0.18 -8.49 39.32
C SER A 485 -0.27 -7.00 39.03
N PHE A 486 -1.14 -6.65 38.09
CA PHE A 486 -1.44 -5.26 37.72
C PHE A 486 -2.95 -5.08 37.64
N THR A 487 -3.46 -3.98 38.19
CA THR A 487 -4.85 -3.58 37.98
C THR A 487 -4.91 -2.82 36.67
N LEU A 488 -5.66 -3.34 35.71
CA LEU A 488 -5.89 -2.75 34.40
C LEU A 488 -7.05 -1.75 34.54
N ASP A 489 -6.71 -0.47 34.41
CA ASP A 489 -7.70 0.62 34.46
C ASP A 489 -8.37 0.77 33.08
N ASN A 490 -9.70 0.90 33.10
CA ASN A 490 -10.52 1.31 31.96
C ASN A 490 -10.43 0.47 30.65
N PRO A 491 -10.56 -0.87 30.67
CA PRO A 491 -11.09 -1.63 29.52
C PRO A 491 -12.59 -1.28 29.34
N SER A 492 -12.84 -0.08 28.82
CA SER A 492 -14.13 0.64 28.92
C SER A 492 -15.27 0.05 28.12
N GLN A 493 -14.99 -0.67 27.03
CA GLN A 493 -16.03 -1.20 26.15
C GLN A 493 -16.39 -2.62 26.57
N LEU A 494 -17.58 -2.76 27.17
CA LEU A 494 -18.16 -4.05 27.53
C LEU A 494 -18.32 -4.93 26.28
N GLY A 495 -17.87 -6.18 26.37
CA GLY A 495 -17.88 -7.12 25.24
C GLY A 495 -16.70 -7.00 24.26
N GLU A 496 -15.85 -5.96 24.34
CA GLU A 496 -14.64 -5.87 23.52
C GLU A 496 -13.52 -6.79 24.02
N THR A 497 -12.70 -7.27 23.08
CA THR A 497 -11.59 -8.18 23.37
C THR A 497 -10.25 -7.44 23.40
N TYR A 498 -9.69 -7.29 24.60
CA TYR A 498 -8.40 -6.65 24.83
C TYR A 498 -7.30 -7.70 24.94
N TRP A 499 -6.12 -7.43 24.36
CA TRP A 499 -4.96 -8.30 24.46
C TRP A 499 -3.87 -7.67 25.33
N TYR A 500 -3.34 -8.45 26.27
CA TYR A 500 -2.30 -8.02 27.20
C TYR A 500 -1.16 -9.03 27.28
N GLY A 501 0.04 -8.53 27.54
CA GLY A 501 1.21 -9.36 27.82
C GLY A 501 2.09 -8.74 28.90
N VAL A 502 3.12 -9.46 29.33
CA VAL A 502 4.07 -8.98 30.34
C VAL A 502 5.48 -9.41 29.98
N ARG A 503 6.47 -8.55 30.26
CA ARG A 503 7.89 -8.96 30.30
C ARG A 503 8.54 -8.44 31.57
N ALA A 504 9.49 -9.19 32.09
CA ALA A 504 10.29 -8.77 33.22
C ALA A 504 11.59 -8.09 32.75
N GLN A 505 12.01 -7.07 33.49
CA GLN A 505 13.33 -6.46 33.44
C GLN A 505 14.03 -6.77 34.76
N LEU A 506 15.22 -7.36 34.68
CA LEU A 506 16.08 -7.61 35.84
C LEU A 506 16.85 -6.33 36.19
N ALA A 507 17.36 -6.22 37.42
CA ALA A 507 18.09 -5.05 37.91
C ALA A 507 19.35 -4.67 37.09
N ASN A 508 19.87 -5.58 36.27
CA ASN A 508 20.97 -5.33 35.32
C ASN A 508 20.50 -4.80 33.94
N GLY A 509 19.21 -4.51 33.78
CA GLY A 509 18.60 -4.01 32.53
C GLY A 509 18.22 -5.08 31.50
N VAL A 510 18.55 -6.36 31.75
CA VAL A 510 18.22 -7.47 30.83
C VAL A 510 16.74 -7.83 30.93
N TYR A 511 16.11 -8.01 29.78
CA TYR A 511 14.70 -8.37 29.68
C TYR A 511 14.48 -9.88 29.48
N THR A 512 13.40 -10.41 30.05
CA THR A 512 12.86 -11.72 29.60
C THR A 512 12.26 -11.58 28.21
N GLN A 513 12.02 -12.71 27.54
CA GLN A 513 11.02 -12.70 26.47
C GLN A 513 9.67 -12.20 27.03
N ARG A 514 8.90 -11.50 26.18
CA ARG A 514 7.52 -11.13 26.49
C ARG A 514 6.66 -12.38 26.52
N SER A 515 5.73 -12.47 27.45
CA SER A 515 4.71 -13.52 27.49
C SER A 515 4.00 -13.66 26.13
N ILE A 516 3.48 -14.86 25.88
CA ILE A 516 2.34 -14.99 24.97
C ILE A 516 1.24 -14.07 25.50
N ALA A 517 0.56 -13.35 24.60
CA ALA A 517 -0.48 -12.43 24.98
C ALA A 517 -1.75 -13.22 25.32
N ASP A 518 -2.41 -12.84 26.42
CA ASP A 518 -3.73 -13.39 26.78
C ASP A 518 -4.83 -12.36 26.47
N SER A 519 -6.01 -12.88 26.15
CA SER A 519 -7.17 -12.08 25.75
C SER A 519 -8.16 -11.96 26.89
N PHE A 520 -8.78 -10.80 27.04
CA PHE A 520 -9.75 -10.51 28.07
C PHE A 520 -10.96 -9.78 27.49
N VAL A 521 -12.16 -10.19 27.91
CA VAL A 521 -13.42 -9.51 27.57
C VAL A 521 -13.95 -8.82 28.82
N SER A 522 -14.28 -7.53 28.69
CA SER A 522 -14.81 -6.70 29.78
C SER A 522 -16.27 -7.08 30.09
N GLU A 523 -16.57 -7.46 31.33
CA GLU A 523 -17.90 -7.92 31.77
C GLU A 523 -18.52 -7.03 32.87
N LEU A 524 -19.84 -7.10 33.01
CA LEU A 524 -20.61 -6.42 34.07
C LEU A 524 -20.47 -7.13 35.42
N ALA A 525 -19.47 -6.75 36.21
CA ALA A 525 -19.38 -7.12 37.63
C ALA A 525 -19.98 -6.00 38.52
N THR A 526 -20.78 -6.39 39.52
CA THR A 526 -21.80 -5.51 40.13
C THR A 526 -21.33 -4.54 41.21
N THR A 527 -20.25 -4.83 41.94
CA THR A 527 -19.68 -3.93 42.96
C THR A 527 -18.15 -4.09 43.02
N CYS A 528 -17.44 -2.98 43.16
CA CYS A 528 -15.99 -2.95 43.32
C CYS A 528 -15.57 -3.28 44.77
N PRO A 529 -14.31 -3.63 45.05
CA PRO A 529 -13.83 -3.89 46.41
C PRO A 529 -13.60 -2.63 47.26
N TRP A 530 -13.84 -1.43 46.73
CA TRP A 530 -13.55 -0.15 47.37
C TRP A 530 -14.70 0.37 48.24
N GLU A 531 -14.40 1.27 49.18
CA GLU A 531 -15.40 1.79 50.13
C GLU A 531 -16.32 2.83 49.49
N ASN A 532 -15.77 3.90 48.93
CA ASN A 532 -16.50 4.89 48.13
C ASN A 532 -15.82 4.95 46.75
N ASP A 533 -16.61 4.82 45.69
CA ASP A 533 -16.17 4.93 44.30
C ASP A 533 -17.38 5.30 43.43
N LEU A 534 -17.36 6.51 42.87
CA LEU A 534 -18.34 7.03 41.93
C LEU A 534 -17.85 6.82 40.51
N LYS A 535 -18.80 6.58 39.62
CA LYS A 535 -18.55 6.53 38.18
C LYS A 535 -19.59 7.38 37.48
N LEU A 536 -19.12 8.28 36.63
CA LEU A 536 -19.96 8.89 35.61
C LEU A 536 -20.10 7.88 34.47
N THR A 537 -21.19 7.11 34.44
CA THR A 537 -21.36 5.99 33.49
C THR A 537 -21.81 6.47 32.11
N ALA A 538 -22.60 7.55 32.06
CA ALA A 538 -23.03 8.16 30.82
C ALA A 538 -23.24 9.67 30.98
N VAL A 539 -22.97 10.40 29.90
CA VAL A 539 -23.43 11.78 29.70
C VAL A 539 -24.22 11.79 28.41
N SER A 540 -25.44 12.31 28.46
CA SER A 540 -26.35 12.33 27.32
C SER A 540 -27.08 13.67 27.23
N SER A 541 -27.67 13.94 26.07
CA SER A 541 -28.57 15.06 25.83
C SER A 541 -29.85 14.54 25.18
N ASP A 542 -30.97 15.23 25.38
CA ASP A 542 -32.25 14.89 24.74
C ASP A 542 -32.13 14.93 23.19
N ARG A 543 -31.17 15.70 22.65
CA ARG A 543 -30.73 15.71 21.24
C ARG A 543 -29.24 16.03 21.15
N ILE A 544 -28.50 15.34 20.28
CA ILE A 544 -27.06 15.55 20.05
C ILE A 544 -26.72 16.23 18.71
N VAL A 545 -27.56 16.09 17.68
CA VAL A 545 -27.41 16.84 16.42
C VAL A 545 -28.67 17.64 16.17
N GLY A 546 -28.52 18.92 15.85
CA GLY A 546 -29.61 19.82 15.50
C GLY A 546 -29.24 20.77 14.38
N ARG A 547 -30.20 21.60 13.97
CA ARG A 547 -30.06 22.51 12.84
C ARG A 547 -30.60 23.89 13.19
N ALA A 548 -29.79 24.92 12.99
CA ALA A 548 -30.16 26.31 13.25
C ALA A 548 -31.46 26.71 12.51
N ASN A 549 -32.25 27.62 13.09
CA ASN A 549 -33.47 28.16 12.47
C ASN A 549 -34.54 27.12 12.05
N THR A 550 -34.53 25.93 12.66
CA THR A 550 -35.54 24.86 12.51
C THR A 550 -36.06 24.40 13.87
N SER A 551 -37.13 23.60 13.90
CA SER A 551 -37.62 22.94 15.13
C SER A 551 -36.64 21.92 15.73
N ASN A 552 -35.64 21.49 14.94
CA ASN A 552 -34.59 20.57 15.35
C ASN A 552 -33.35 21.26 15.96
N SER A 553 -33.34 22.59 16.12
CA SER A 553 -32.24 23.33 16.75
C SER A 553 -31.87 22.82 18.15
N LEU A 554 -30.57 22.85 18.49
CA LEU A 554 -30.03 22.57 19.83
C LEU A 554 -30.14 23.77 20.80
N ALA A 555 -30.99 24.75 20.50
CA ALA A 555 -31.29 25.81 21.45
C ALA A 555 -31.83 25.21 22.76
N HIS A 556 -31.22 25.56 23.89
CA HIS A 556 -31.61 25.14 25.25
C HIS A 556 -31.72 23.60 25.47
N GLN A 557 -30.65 22.83 25.22
CA GLN A 557 -30.63 21.40 25.54
C GLN A 557 -30.35 21.13 27.03
N ALA A 558 -30.97 20.08 27.57
CA ALA A 558 -30.61 19.56 28.89
C ALA A 558 -29.49 18.52 28.76
N ILE A 559 -28.51 18.58 29.66
CA ILE A 559 -27.48 17.56 29.78
C ILE A 559 -27.84 16.65 30.97
N ASN A 560 -28.00 15.36 30.69
CA ASN A 560 -28.35 14.33 31.66
C ASN A 560 -27.08 13.50 31.98
N PHE A 561 -26.79 13.34 33.27
CA PHE A 561 -25.69 12.54 33.80
C PHE A 561 -26.25 11.28 34.46
N GLU A 562 -25.69 10.13 34.11
CA GLU A 562 -25.86 8.91 34.86
C GLU A 562 -24.66 8.72 35.79
N ILE A 563 -24.92 8.76 37.10
CA ILE A 563 -23.92 8.64 38.16
C ILE A 563 -24.19 7.34 38.91
N LYS A 564 -23.23 6.43 38.92
CA LYS A 564 -23.32 5.13 39.59
C LYS A 564 -22.37 5.08 40.78
N ASN A 565 -22.84 4.57 41.91
CA ASN A 565 -21.97 4.22 43.03
C ASN A 565 -21.51 2.77 42.83
N ILE A 566 -20.25 2.57 42.46
CA ILE A 566 -19.66 1.24 42.30
C ILE A 566 -18.87 0.78 43.53
N GLY A 567 -18.73 1.65 44.53
CA GLY A 567 -18.23 1.32 45.87
C GLY A 567 -19.22 0.55 46.74
N ASN A 568 -18.84 0.25 47.99
CA ASN A 568 -19.61 -0.57 48.93
C ASN A 568 -20.35 0.23 50.03
N ASN A 569 -20.07 1.51 50.20
CA ASN A 569 -20.76 2.41 51.14
C ASN A 569 -21.77 3.31 50.40
N THR A 570 -22.81 3.75 51.10
CA THR A 570 -23.68 4.85 50.64
C THR A 570 -22.89 6.15 50.53
N ILE A 571 -23.00 6.86 49.41
CA ILE A 571 -22.29 8.13 49.14
C ILE A 571 -23.27 9.30 49.20
N SER A 572 -22.87 10.39 49.87
CA SER A 572 -23.68 11.60 50.07
C SER A 572 -22.86 12.87 49.78
N ASN A 573 -23.52 13.97 49.42
CA ASN A 573 -22.90 15.27 49.12
C ASN A 573 -21.95 15.20 47.91
N MET A 574 -22.49 14.81 46.76
CA MET A 574 -21.75 14.75 45.50
C MET A 574 -21.79 16.10 44.78
N THR A 575 -20.77 16.42 43.98
CA THR A 575 -20.78 17.57 43.07
C THR A 575 -20.74 17.07 41.64
N ALA A 576 -21.64 17.50 40.77
CA ALA A 576 -21.57 17.25 39.34
C ALA A 576 -21.17 18.55 38.62
N GLY A 577 -20.31 18.46 37.61
CA GLY A 577 -19.87 19.60 36.82
C GLY A 577 -19.80 19.31 35.32
N ILE A 578 -20.11 20.33 34.52
CA ILE A 578 -19.91 20.37 33.08
C ILE A 578 -19.00 21.54 32.70
N ARG A 579 -18.19 21.34 31.66
CA ARG A 579 -17.47 22.39 30.96
C ARG A 579 -17.69 22.22 29.46
N VAL A 580 -18.14 23.29 28.79
CA VAL A 580 -18.31 23.34 27.35
C VAL A 580 -17.35 24.38 26.79
N ALA A 581 -16.55 23.98 25.80
CA ALA A 581 -15.67 24.91 25.09
C ALA A 581 -16.48 26.06 24.47
N GLY A 582 -16.03 27.31 24.68
CA GLY A 582 -16.70 28.51 24.17
C GLY A 582 -17.89 29.05 24.99
N ILE A 583 -18.56 28.22 25.81
CA ILE A 583 -19.72 28.64 26.63
C ILE A 583 -19.33 28.89 28.09
N GLY A 584 -18.63 27.94 28.74
CA GLY A 584 -18.24 28.07 30.15
C GLY A 584 -18.29 26.76 30.95
N GLN A 585 -18.32 26.89 32.28
CA GLN A 585 -18.39 25.79 33.25
C GLN A 585 -19.51 26.02 34.27
N VAL A 586 -20.23 24.96 34.62
CA VAL A 586 -21.32 24.96 35.61
C VAL A 586 -21.14 23.77 36.54
N GLU A 587 -21.38 23.96 37.85
CA GLU A 587 -21.35 22.92 38.86
C GLU A 587 -22.61 22.96 39.73
N GLU A 588 -23.19 21.80 40.03
CA GLU A 588 -24.37 21.64 40.88
C GLU A 588 -24.11 20.66 42.04
N GLN A 589 -24.70 20.95 43.20
CA GLN A 589 -24.58 20.13 44.42
C GLN A 589 -25.72 19.12 44.51
N ILE A 590 -25.37 17.83 44.56
CA ILE A 590 -26.30 16.71 44.68
C ILE A 590 -26.37 16.25 46.14
N ASN A 591 -27.48 16.60 46.78
CA ASN A 591 -27.77 16.31 48.20
C ASN A 591 -28.62 15.04 48.38
N THR A 592 -28.45 14.08 47.49
CA THR A 592 -29.14 12.77 47.50
C THR A 592 -28.15 11.70 47.93
N ASP A 593 -28.57 10.83 48.85
CA ASP A 593 -27.81 9.64 49.24
C ASP A 593 -27.91 8.59 48.13
N LEU A 594 -26.77 8.02 47.72
CA LEU A 594 -26.68 6.99 46.69
C LEU A 594 -26.11 5.70 47.28
N ASP A 595 -26.96 4.68 47.47
CA ASP A 595 -26.57 3.39 48.04
C ASP A 595 -25.61 2.61 47.11
N ALA A 596 -24.92 1.62 47.67
CA ALA A 596 -23.93 0.82 46.95
C ALA A 596 -24.56 0.02 45.80
N GLY A 597 -24.04 0.20 44.58
CA GLY A 597 -24.55 -0.41 43.36
C GLY A 597 -25.70 0.37 42.68
N ASP A 598 -26.29 1.37 43.36
CA ASP A 598 -27.38 2.16 42.80
C ASP A 598 -26.88 3.21 41.78
N THR A 599 -27.82 3.68 40.96
CA THR A 599 -27.58 4.65 39.89
C THR A 599 -28.53 5.84 40.02
N PHE A 600 -27.98 7.06 39.97
CA PHE A 600 -28.68 8.32 40.05
C PHE A 600 -28.62 9.07 38.72
N GLN A 601 -29.77 9.59 38.28
CA GLN A 601 -29.87 10.44 37.10
C GLN A 601 -29.91 11.90 37.54
N HIS A 602 -28.87 12.66 37.21
CA HIS A 602 -28.82 14.11 37.41
C HIS A 602 -29.09 14.84 36.08
N ARG A 603 -29.79 15.98 36.11
CA ARG A 603 -30.12 16.78 34.92
C ARG A 603 -29.79 18.23 35.20
N PHE A 604 -28.79 18.75 34.48
CA PHE A 604 -28.40 20.15 34.54
C PHE A 604 -29.50 21.06 33.99
N GLN A 605 -29.44 22.35 34.34
CA GLN A 605 -30.22 23.39 33.65
C GLN A 605 -29.93 23.39 32.14
N GLN A 606 -30.88 23.90 31.35
CA GLN A 606 -30.75 23.97 29.89
C GLN A 606 -29.56 24.85 29.50
N VAL A 607 -28.63 24.27 28.73
CA VAL A 607 -27.48 24.96 28.13
C VAL A 607 -27.85 25.35 26.70
N ASP A 608 -27.53 26.57 26.29
CA ASP A 608 -27.88 27.05 24.95
C ASP A 608 -26.78 26.75 23.93
N PHE A 609 -27.09 25.90 22.95
CA PHE A 609 -26.23 25.54 21.81
C PHE A 609 -26.83 26.08 20.51
N SER A 610 -27.31 27.33 20.54
CA SER A 610 -28.05 27.96 19.44
C SER A 610 -27.17 28.34 18.24
N GLU A 611 -25.93 28.77 18.50
CA GLU A 611 -24.92 29.13 17.49
C GLU A 611 -24.42 27.89 16.72
N ALA A 612 -24.14 28.04 15.43
CA ALA A 612 -23.68 26.92 14.60
C ALA A 612 -22.24 26.50 14.96
N GLY A 613 -22.03 25.20 15.14
CA GLY A 613 -20.72 24.64 15.47
C GLY A 613 -20.79 23.29 16.18
N THR A 614 -19.59 22.79 16.50
CA THR A 614 -19.37 21.54 17.23
C THR A 614 -18.98 21.85 18.66
N TYR A 615 -19.71 21.27 19.62
CA TYR A 615 -19.53 21.47 21.05
C TYR A 615 -19.05 20.19 21.70
N GLN A 616 -17.82 20.23 22.21
CA GLN A 616 -17.21 19.16 22.98
C GLN A 616 -17.41 19.42 24.48
N LEU A 617 -17.94 18.42 25.19
CA LEU A 617 -18.23 18.51 26.61
C LEU A 617 -17.23 17.70 27.44
N ASP A 618 -16.72 18.35 28.49
CA ASP A 618 -16.09 17.69 29.62
C ASP A 618 -17.09 17.64 30.77
N ALA A 619 -17.18 16.50 31.43
CA ALA A 619 -18.16 16.21 32.44
C ALA A 619 -17.51 15.43 33.59
N TRP A 620 -17.87 15.74 34.84
CA TRP A 620 -17.36 15.02 36.00
C TRP A 620 -18.36 14.98 37.15
N VAL A 621 -18.24 13.93 37.97
CA VAL A 621 -18.74 13.89 39.34
C VAL A 621 -17.56 13.97 40.31
N ASN A 622 -17.80 14.28 41.58
CA ASN A 622 -16.78 14.33 42.63
C ASN A 622 -17.42 14.06 44.00
N ASN A 623 -16.79 13.22 44.82
CA ASN A 623 -17.01 13.17 46.26
C ASN A 623 -15.67 13.29 47.03
N PRO A 624 -15.58 14.09 48.12
CA PRO A 624 -14.34 14.23 48.89
C PRO A 624 -13.80 12.94 49.56
N ASN A 625 -14.61 11.88 49.66
CA ASN A 625 -14.21 10.58 50.20
C ASN A 625 -13.93 9.54 49.11
N ASP A 626 -14.04 9.93 47.84
CA ASP A 626 -13.62 9.12 46.71
C ASP A 626 -12.10 9.25 46.52
N THR A 627 -11.43 8.13 46.26
CA THR A 627 -9.99 8.08 45.98
C THR A 627 -9.65 7.47 44.62
N HIS A 628 -10.64 7.12 43.80
CA HIS A 628 -10.48 6.36 42.55
C HIS A 628 -10.83 7.16 41.27
N THR A 629 -10.90 8.49 41.39
CA THR A 629 -11.29 9.57 40.47
C THR A 629 -10.94 9.56 38.97
N LYS A 630 -10.42 8.46 38.39
CA LYS A 630 -10.21 8.29 36.93
C LYS A 630 -11.51 8.02 36.16
N ASN A 631 -12.49 7.43 36.84
CA ASN A 631 -13.84 7.06 36.37
C ASN A 631 -14.91 8.13 36.69
N ASP A 632 -14.56 9.12 37.52
CA ASP A 632 -15.38 10.28 37.86
C ASP A 632 -15.71 11.17 36.65
N SER A 633 -14.88 11.14 35.60
CA SER A 633 -14.96 12.10 34.49
C SER A 633 -15.08 11.46 33.11
N ILE A 634 -15.95 12.03 32.29
CA ILE A 634 -16.07 11.78 30.85
C ILE A 634 -15.59 13.04 30.12
N ILE A 635 -14.50 12.90 29.38
CA ILE A 635 -13.79 14.01 28.70
C ILE A 635 -13.96 13.85 27.20
N ALA A 636 -14.56 14.83 26.52
CA ALA A 636 -14.74 14.87 25.06
C ALA A 636 -15.37 13.62 24.43
N GLN A 637 -16.26 12.91 25.14
CA GLN A 637 -17.02 11.77 24.59
C GLN A 637 -18.43 12.15 24.13
N LEU A 638 -19.02 13.23 24.66
CA LEU A 638 -20.27 13.77 24.17
C LEU A 638 -20.00 14.99 23.29
N GLU A 639 -20.14 14.78 21.98
CA GLU A 639 -20.16 15.84 20.98
C GLU A 639 -21.61 16.23 20.69
N LEU A 640 -21.90 17.54 20.73
CA LEU A 640 -23.14 18.10 20.19
C LEU A 640 -22.82 18.90 18.93
N VAL A 641 -23.58 18.70 17.85
CA VAL A 641 -23.38 19.38 16.57
C VAL A 641 -24.62 20.22 16.23
N GLN A 642 -24.48 21.54 16.27
CA GLN A 642 -25.49 22.47 15.77
C GLN A 642 -25.12 22.85 14.33
N LEU A 643 -25.80 22.22 13.36
CA LEU A 643 -25.57 22.47 11.94
C LEU A 643 -26.02 23.88 11.56
N ALA A 644 -25.20 24.55 10.76
CA ALA A 644 -25.57 25.80 10.13
C ALA A 644 -26.79 25.60 9.20
N ASN A 645 -27.56 26.66 9.02
CA ASN A 645 -28.73 26.67 8.14
C ASN A 645 -28.87 28.06 7.52
N GLU A 646 -27.85 28.45 6.77
CA GLU A 646 -27.77 29.74 6.11
C GLU A 646 -28.71 29.81 4.89
N PRO A 647 -29.23 31.00 4.54
CA PRO A 647 -30.08 31.19 3.36
C PRO A 647 -29.48 30.56 2.10
N VAL A 648 -30.32 29.85 1.34
CA VAL A 648 -29.88 29.12 0.14
C VAL A 648 -29.77 30.08 -1.03
N HIS A 649 -28.64 30.04 -1.73
CA HIS A 649 -28.44 30.69 -3.03
C HIS A 649 -28.66 29.68 -4.15
N PHE A 650 -29.28 30.12 -5.24
CA PHE A 650 -29.56 29.30 -6.42
C PHE A 650 -28.61 29.66 -7.59
N PRO A 651 -28.31 28.71 -8.49
CA PRO A 651 -28.78 27.32 -8.50
C PRO A 651 -28.12 26.48 -7.40
N LEU A 652 -28.90 25.58 -6.80
CA LEU A 652 -28.41 24.55 -5.88
C LEU A 652 -28.28 23.25 -6.65
N LYS A 653 -27.12 22.59 -6.57
CA LYS A 653 -26.88 21.27 -7.17
C LYS A 653 -26.23 20.36 -6.13
N GLU A 654 -26.66 19.10 -6.10
CA GLU A 654 -26.03 18.00 -5.36
C GLU A 654 -25.93 16.78 -6.27
N ASP A 655 -24.76 16.15 -6.34
CA ASP A 655 -24.48 14.92 -7.10
C ASP A 655 -23.87 13.81 -6.22
N PHE A 656 -24.01 13.93 -4.89
CA PHE A 656 -23.74 12.91 -3.87
C PHE A 656 -22.32 12.31 -3.85
N SER A 657 -21.38 12.81 -4.67
CA SER A 657 -20.04 12.26 -4.92
C SER A 657 -19.03 12.38 -3.76
N PHE A 658 -19.50 12.72 -2.55
CA PHE A 658 -18.67 12.98 -1.37
C PHE A 658 -19.06 12.17 -0.13
N LEU A 659 -20.01 11.24 -0.24
CA LEU A 659 -20.31 10.30 0.84
C LEU A 659 -19.28 9.16 0.89
N ASP A 660 -19.05 8.63 2.09
CA ASP A 660 -18.40 7.34 2.33
C ASP A 660 -19.48 6.23 2.43
N ASP A 661 -19.18 4.98 2.07
CA ASP A 661 -20.07 3.82 2.28
C ASP A 661 -20.49 3.66 3.76
N ALA A 662 -21.79 3.79 4.06
CA ALA A 662 -22.27 3.67 5.44
C ALA A 662 -23.74 3.24 5.55
N CYS A 663 -23.99 2.13 6.25
CA CYS A 663 -25.29 1.84 6.85
C CYS A 663 -25.58 2.84 7.96
N ILE A 664 -26.24 3.96 7.62
CA ILE A 664 -26.67 4.98 8.58
C ILE A 664 -28.14 4.80 8.89
N GLY A 665 -28.48 4.71 10.17
CA GLY A 665 -29.87 4.86 10.62
C GLY A 665 -30.35 6.31 10.45
N THR A 666 -31.49 6.64 11.06
CA THR A 666 -32.03 8.01 11.05
C THR A 666 -30.97 9.03 11.52
N THR A 667 -30.61 9.95 10.63
CA THR A 667 -29.45 10.86 10.73
C THR A 667 -29.84 12.27 10.32
N ILE A 668 -29.41 13.27 11.10
CA ILE A 668 -29.60 14.69 10.80
C ILE A 668 -28.26 15.23 10.31
N GLY A 669 -28.19 15.75 9.08
CA GLY A 669 -26.96 16.19 8.44
C GLY A 669 -26.04 15.03 8.03
N LEU A 670 -26.14 14.62 6.76
CA LEU A 670 -25.14 13.73 6.14
C LEU A 670 -23.78 14.45 6.07
N LYS A 671 -22.71 13.76 6.46
CA LYS A 671 -21.33 14.28 6.45
C LYS A 671 -20.92 14.70 5.03
N GLY A 672 -20.42 15.93 4.85
CA GLY A 672 -20.07 16.50 3.55
C GLY A 672 -21.26 17.07 2.76
N MET A 673 -22.49 16.83 3.22
CA MET A 673 -23.75 17.29 2.61
C MET A 673 -24.74 17.69 3.71
N GLU A 674 -24.30 18.54 4.63
CA GLU A 674 -24.94 18.75 5.94
C GLU A 674 -26.38 19.27 5.88
N LYS A 675 -26.89 19.68 4.71
CA LYS A 675 -28.30 20.08 4.49
C LYS A 675 -29.27 18.90 4.40
N TRP A 676 -28.76 17.69 4.17
CA TRP A 676 -29.55 16.48 3.99
C TRP A 676 -29.71 15.71 5.30
N ASP A 677 -30.94 15.29 5.59
CA ASP A 677 -31.28 14.36 6.66
C ASP A 677 -31.80 13.05 6.03
N PHE A 678 -31.59 11.93 6.71
CA PHE A 678 -32.11 10.62 6.32
C PHE A 678 -32.94 10.03 7.47
N VAL A 679 -34.07 9.41 7.15
CA VAL A 679 -34.95 8.76 8.13
C VAL A 679 -35.31 7.37 7.60
N SER A 680 -35.09 6.33 8.40
CA SER A 680 -35.53 4.97 8.06
C SER A 680 -36.23 4.33 9.26
N ASN A 681 -37.31 3.62 8.99
CA ASN A 681 -38.02 2.78 9.96
C ASN A 681 -37.68 1.28 9.84
N SER A 682 -36.88 0.91 8.85
CA SER A 682 -36.60 -0.47 8.43
C SER A 682 -35.17 -0.92 8.76
N GLY A 683 -34.25 0.02 8.96
CA GLY A 683 -32.82 -0.25 8.98
C GLY A 683 -32.17 -0.19 7.59
N ALA A 684 -32.79 0.54 6.66
CA ALA A 684 -32.25 0.77 5.33
C ALA A 684 -30.87 1.44 5.36
N CYS A 685 -30.04 1.10 4.39
CA CYS A 685 -28.68 1.62 4.27
C CYS A 685 -28.51 2.46 3.00
N ILE A 686 -27.54 3.38 3.08
CA ILE A 686 -26.96 4.11 1.95
C ILE A 686 -25.67 3.39 1.56
N TYR A 687 -25.55 3.03 0.29
CA TYR A 687 -24.37 2.34 -0.26
C TYR A 687 -23.99 2.93 -1.62
N PHE A 688 -22.74 2.73 -2.01
CA PHE A 688 -22.27 2.94 -3.38
C PHE A 688 -22.14 1.63 -4.15
N GLU A 689 -22.62 1.64 -5.39
CA GLU A 689 -21.98 0.92 -6.49
C GLU A 689 -21.33 1.99 -7.40
N ASP A 690 -20.05 1.81 -7.74
CA ASP A 690 -19.30 2.62 -8.71
C ASP A 690 -19.33 4.17 -8.52
N GLU A 691 -19.08 4.63 -7.29
CA GLU A 691 -18.69 6.02 -6.91
C GLU A 691 -19.68 7.17 -7.20
N SER A 692 -20.93 6.90 -7.65
CA SER A 692 -21.81 7.99 -8.17
C SER A 692 -23.23 8.09 -7.61
N PHE A 693 -23.78 7.06 -6.95
CA PHE A 693 -25.24 6.98 -6.69
C PHE A 693 -25.61 6.87 -5.21
N LEU A 694 -26.63 7.62 -4.79
CA LEU A 694 -27.29 7.45 -3.50
C LEU A 694 -28.35 6.34 -3.58
N VAL A 695 -28.04 5.16 -3.03
CA VAL A 695 -28.95 4.00 -3.01
C VAL A 695 -29.83 3.99 -1.76
N LEU A 696 -31.14 3.78 -1.93
CA LEU A 696 -32.09 3.50 -0.85
C LEU A 696 -32.47 2.01 -0.87
N SER A 697 -31.84 1.21 0.01
CA SER A 697 -32.05 -0.25 0.11
C SER A 697 -32.69 -0.68 1.44
N PRO A 698 -33.78 -1.48 1.45
CA PRO A 698 -34.21 -2.15 2.68
C PRO A 698 -33.23 -3.27 3.06
N PRO A 699 -33.11 -3.66 4.35
CA PRO A 699 -32.24 -4.74 4.78
C PRO A 699 -32.86 -6.14 4.62
N ASP A 700 -34.17 -6.25 4.42
CA ASP A 700 -34.88 -7.52 4.25
C ASP A 700 -35.91 -7.43 3.11
N VAL A 701 -35.91 -8.42 2.20
CA VAL A 701 -36.53 -8.31 0.86
C VAL A 701 -38.04 -8.67 0.88
N GLU A 702 -38.61 -9.03 2.02
CA GLU A 702 -39.95 -9.61 2.13
C GLU A 702 -41.05 -8.67 2.67
N ASN A 703 -40.72 -7.45 3.15
CA ASN A 703 -41.67 -6.61 3.89
C ASN A 703 -42.07 -5.31 3.13
N LEU A 704 -43.36 -5.16 2.84
CA LEU A 704 -43.91 -4.02 2.07
C LEU A 704 -44.40 -2.83 2.93
N VAL A 705 -44.10 -2.82 4.23
CA VAL A 705 -44.63 -1.82 5.18
C VAL A 705 -43.64 -0.66 5.43
N ASP A 706 -42.38 -0.92 5.09
CA ASP A 706 -41.22 -0.10 5.38
C ASP A 706 -41.19 1.18 4.54
N GLU A 707 -40.78 2.28 5.15
CA GLU A 707 -40.78 3.62 4.53
C GLU A 707 -39.51 4.39 4.92
N ASP A 708 -38.74 4.76 3.91
CA ASP A 708 -37.48 5.50 4.05
C ASP A 708 -37.64 6.90 3.43
N GLU A 709 -37.06 7.91 4.07
CA GLU A 709 -37.20 9.32 3.71
C GLU A 709 -35.84 10.01 3.63
N LEU A 710 -35.56 10.65 2.50
CA LEU A 710 -34.42 11.55 2.29
C LEU A 710 -34.93 12.99 2.26
N ILE A 711 -34.45 13.85 3.15
CA ILE A 711 -34.98 15.20 3.39
C ILE A 711 -33.91 16.26 3.15
N LEU A 712 -34.14 17.17 2.20
CA LEU A 712 -33.31 18.33 1.94
C LEU A 712 -33.86 19.56 2.68
N ASN A 713 -33.06 20.12 3.59
CA ASN A 713 -33.37 21.35 4.30
C ASN A 713 -32.92 22.58 3.50
N LEU A 714 -33.84 23.52 3.29
CA LEU A 714 -33.61 24.77 2.57
C LEU A 714 -34.03 25.96 3.43
N ASN A 715 -33.09 26.79 3.85
CA ASN A 715 -33.44 28.11 4.39
C ASN A 715 -33.83 29.03 3.22
N LEU A 716 -35.13 29.28 3.07
CA LEU A 716 -35.71 30.16 2.04
C LEU A 716 -36.15 31.52 2.63
N SER A 717 -35.59 31.94 3.77
CA SER A 717 -35.95 33.23 4.40
C SER A 717 -35.61 34.46 3.55
N GLU A 718 -34.64 34.35 2.63
CA GLU A 718 -34.29 35.41 1.66
C GLU A 718 -34.90 35.19 0.25
N TYR A 719 -35.69 34.12 0.05
CA TYR A 719 -36.24 33.78 -1.27
C TYR A 719 -37.27 34.81 -1.76
N ASN A 720 -37.13 35.24 -3.01
CA ASN A 720 -38.09 36.14 -3.65
C ASN A 720 -39.26 35.34 -4.25
N THR A 721 -40.43 35.43 -3.63
CA THR A 721 -41.66 34.75 -4.07
C THR A 721 -42.19 35.16 -5.45
N ALA A 722 -41.60 36.17 -6.11
CA ALA A 722 -41.88 36.50 -7.51
C ALA A 722 -41.16 35.61 -8.54
N ASN A 723 -40.11 34.90 -8.13
CA ASN A 723 -39.34 34.00 -9.00
C ASN A 723 -39.95 32.58 -9.00
N GLN A 724 -39.37 31.66 -9.77
CA GLN A 724 -39.75 30.25 -9.78
C GLN A 724 -38.57 29.37 -9.37
N LEU A 725 -38.82 28.38 -8.50
CA LEU A 725 -37.88 27.30 -8.22
C LEU A 725 -38.33 26.04 -8.97
N ASN A 726 -37.46 25.57 -9.85
CA ASN A 726 -37.65 24.37 -10.65
C ASN A 726 -36.67 23.30 -10.18
N LEU A 727 -37.19 22.13 -9.82
CA LEU A 727 -36.40 20.97 -9.43
C LEU A 727 -36.16 20.06 -10.63
N SER A 728 -34.93 19.58 -10.79
CA SER A 728 -34.56 18.44 -11.62
C SER A 728 -33.94 17.35 -10.74
N LEU A 729 -34.17 16.10 -11.09
CA LEU A 729 -33.80 14.92 -10.32
C LEU A 729 -33.55 13.73 -11.26
N ILE A 730 -32.39 13.10 -11.17
CA ILE A 730 -32.07 11.85 -11.89
C ILE A 730 -32.26 10.68 -10.94
N VAL A 731 -33.15 9.73 -11.30
CA VAL A 731 -33.49 8.56 -10.48
C VAL A 731 -33.41 7.29 -11.33
N PHE A 732 -32.85 6.21 -10.76
CA PHE A 732 -32.93 4.86 -11.32
C PHE A 732 -33.67 3.93 -10.36
N ASN A 733 -34.22 2.84 -10.87
CA ASN A 733 -35.03 1.91 -10.09
C ASN A 733 -34.68 0.46 -10.46
N ASP A 734 -33.96 -0.25 -9.59
CA ASP A 734 -33.70 -1.68 -9.77
C ASP A 734 -34.77 -2.49 -9.03
N ASN A 735 -35.66 -3.11 -9.83
CA ASN A 735 -36.66 -4.08 -9.43
C ASN A 735 -37.61 -3.64 -8.28
N ALA A 736 -37.80 -2.33 -8.04
CA ALA A 736 -38.57 -1.89 -6.89
C ALA A 736 -40.09 -2.08 -7.05
N MET A 737 -40.67 -2.86 -6.13
CA MET A 737 -42.10 -3.04 -5.95
C MET A 737 -42.59 -2.14 -4.82
N GLY A 738 -42.96 -0.90 -5.14
CA GLY A 738 -43.33 0.11 -4.14
C GLY A 738 -43.85 1.45 -4.71
N GLU A 739 -44.10 2.41 -3.81
CA GLU A 739 -44.32 3.82 -4.15
C GLU A 739 -43.03 4.63 -3.91
N CYS A 740 -42.70 5.56 -4.80
CA CYS A 740 -41.67 6.57 -4.58
C CYS A 740 -42.23 7.96 -4.87
N LYS A 741 -42.03 8.94 -3.98
CA LYS A 741 -42.73 10.22 -4.03
C LYS A 741 -41.86 11.39 -3.61
N LEU A 742 -42.02 12.50 -4.31
CA LEU A 742 -41.47 13.80 -3.96
C LEU A 742 -42.52 14.63 -3.21
N TRP A 743 -42.10 15.19 -2.09
CA TRP A 743 -42.89 16.04 -1.20
C TRP A 743 -42.17 17.36 -0.95
N ALA A 744 -42.94 18.37 -0.53
CA ALA A 744 -42.40 19.63 -0.01
C ALA A 744 -43.26 20.16 1.14
N ARG A 745 -42.69 21.04 1.96
CA ARG A 745 -43.42 21.85 2.93
C ARG A 745 -42.75 23.19 3.16
N GLY A 746 -43.57 24.21 3.43
CA GLY A 746 -43.14 25.59 3.66
C GLY A 746 -42.22 25.77 4.86
N ASP A 747 -42.44 24.93 5.87
CA ASP A 747 -41.84 25.00 7.21
C ASP A 747 -41.81 23.59 7.85
N ASP A 748 -40.79 23.29 8.65
CA ASP A 748 -40.55 21.96 9.22
C ASP A 748 -41.56 21.50 10.30
N GLN A 749 -42.51 22.35 10.69
CA GLN A 749 -43.65 21.98 11.53
C GLN A 749 -44.96 21.77 10.75
N GLN A 750 -44.98 22.02 9.45
CA GLN A 750 -46.19 21.94 8.61
C GLN A 750 -46.38 20.56 7.96
N GLU A 751 -47.61 20.29 7.49
CA GLU A 751 -47.97 19.05 6.80
C GLU A 751 -47.26 18.95 5.43
N TRP A 752 -46.86 17.73 5.04
CA TRP A 752 -46.23 17.45 3.75
C TRP A 752 -47.21 17.55 2.59
N ILE A 753 -46.75 18.12 1.47
CA ILE A 753 -47.52 18.31 0.24
C ILE A 753 -46.92 17.44 -0.86
N GLU A 754 -47.72 16.58 -1.50
CA GLU A 754 -47.27 15.74 -2.61
C GLU A 754 -47.00 16.60 -3.87
N ILE A 755 -45.75 16.62 -4.31
CA ILE A 755 -45.30 17.41 -5.46
C ILE A 755 -45.31 16.56 -6.73
N TYR A 756 -44.76 15.36 -6.66
CA TYR A 756 -44.62 14.46 -7.80
C TYR A 756 -44.62 13.00 -7.35
N ASN A 757 -45.27 12.13 -8.11
CA ASN A 757 -45.25 10.69 -7.89
C ASN A 757 -44.28 10.05 -8.90
N ILE A 758 -43.21 9.45 -8.39
CA ILE A 758 -42.14 8.84 -9.17
C ILE A 758 -42.57 7.41 -9.48
N LEU A 759 -43.19 7.23 -10.65
CA LEU A 759 -43.77 5.95 -11.05
C LEU A 759 -42.67 4.96 -11.44
N PRO A 760 -42.61 3.73 -10.87
CA PRO A 760 -41.66 2.72 -11.29
C PRO A 760 -41.90 2.28 -12.75
N THR A 761 -40.96 2.57 -13.65
CA THR A 761 -40.82 1.83 -14.91
C THR A 761 -39.96 0.60 -14.66
N SER A 762 -40.44 -0.58 -15.06
CA SER A 762 -39.72 -1.84 -14.84
C SER A 762 -38.56 -2.01 -15.84
N GLY A 763 -37.33 -1.73 -15.42
CA GLY A 763 -36.08 -1.97 -16.16
C GLY A 763 -34.98 -0.97 -15.79
N ASP A 764 -33.72 -1.31 -16.10
CA ASP A 764 -32.48 -0.62 -15.69
C ASP A 764 -32.26 0.80 -16.30
N ASP A 765 -33.32 1.48 -16.77
CA ASP A 765 -33.24 2.81 -17.39
C ASP A 765 -33.31 3.93 -16.32
N SER A 766 -32.53 5.01 -16.51
CA SER A 766 -32.64 6.25 -15.72
C SER A 766 -33.86 7.07 -16.13
N ASP A 767 -34.66 7.49 -15.16
CA ASP A 767 -35.68 8.53 -15.34
C ASP A 767 -35.10 9.88 -14.91
N THR A 768 -34.86 10.77 -15.88
CA THR A 768 -34.43 12.16 -15.62
C THR A 768 -35.64 13.08 -15.56
N LEU A 769 -36.11 13.36 -14.36
CA LEU A 769 -37.15 14.34 -14.10
C LEU A 769 -36.56 15.75 -14.18
N THR A 770 -37.15 16.66 -14.95
CA THR A 770 -36.66 18.04 -15.06
C THR A 770 -37.79 19.05 -14.94
N ASN A 771 -37.46 20.25 -14.45
CA ASN A 771 -38.38 21.38 -14.33
C ASN A 771 -39.66 21.13 -13.50
N ILE A 772 -39.59 20.31 -12.47
CA ILE A 772 -40.66 20.14 -11.48
C ILE A 772 -40.77 21.43 -10.66
N ASN A 773 -41.74 22.27 -11.01
CA ASN A 773 -42.04 23.47 -10.22
C ASN A 773 -42.77 23.10 -8.92
N PHE A 774 -42.01 22.91 -7.84
CA PHE A 774 -42.55 22.57 -6.52
C PHE A 774 -43.09 23.80 -5.80
N ILE A 775 -42.47 24.97 -5.98
CA ILE A 775 -42.77 26.17 -5.17
C ILE A 775 -44.20 26.67 -5.38
N ASN A 776 -44.73 26.62 -6.62
CA ASN A 776 -46.12 26.98 -6.89
C ASN A 776 -47.12 26.03 -6.23
N ARG A 777 -46.78 24.76 -6.04
CA ARG A 777 -47.65 23.79 -5.34
C ARG A 777 -47.68 24.06 -3.83
N VAL A 778 -46.54 24.44 -3.24
CA VAL A 778 -46.47 24.82 -1.81
C VAL A 778 -47.25 26.10 -1.54
N LEU A 779 -47.09 27.13 -2.38
CA LEU A 779 -47.87 28.36 -2.28
C LEU A 779 -49.38 28.12 -2.48
N ALA A 780 -49.75 27.20 -3.40
CA ALA A 780 -51.16 26.88 -3.67
C ALA A 780 -51.87 26.12 -2.52
N SER A 781 -51.13 25.46 -1.62
CA SER A 781 -51.70 24.84 -0.40
C SER A 781 -51.88 25.84 0.76
N GLY A 782 -51.38 27.06 0.62
CA GLY A 782 -51.41 28.10 1.66
C GLY A 782 -50.19 28.10 2.60
N GLN A 783 -49.17 27.28 2.32
CA GLN A 783 -47.90 27.33 3.04
C GLN A 783 -46.96 28.37 2.39
N ASN A 784 -46.23 29.12 3.21
CA ASN A 784 -45.23 30.08 2.75
C ASN A 784 -43.82 29.52 3.00
N PRO A 785 -42.83 29.80 2.15
CA PRO A 785 -41.43 29.46 2.43
C PRO A 785 -40.90 30.09 3.72
N SER A 786 -40.21 29.31 4.55
CA SER A 786 -39.58 29.75 5.80
C SER A 786 -38.07 29.43 5.82
N SER A 787 -37.41 29.69 6.96
CA SER A 787 -36.03 29.25 7.20
C SER A 787 -35.86 27.75 7.39
N SER A 788 -36.97 27.00 7.49
CA SER A 788 -37.01 25.54 7.65
C SER A 788 -37.83 24.86 6.56
N PHE A 789 -37.89 25.45 5.36
CA PHE A 789 -38.50 24.80 4.19
C PHE A 789 -37.80 23.47 3.92
N GLN A 790 -38.57 22.44 3.53
CA GLN A 790 -38.02 21.12 3.24
C GLN A 790 -38.58 20.53 1.94
N LEU A 791 -37.71 19.85 1.20
CA LEU A 791 -38.08 18.85 0.20
C LEU A 791 -37.84 17.46 0.80
N LYS A 792 -38.66 16.49 0.41
CA LYS A 792 -38.47 15.08 0.80
C LYS A 792 -38.70 14.15 -0.38
N ILE A 793 -37.85 13.15 -0.53
CA ILE A 793 -38.12 11.96 -1.34
C ILE A 793 -38.45 10.83 -0.37
N SER A 794 -39.62 10.20 -0.48
CA SER A 794 -39.95 8.99 0.30
C SER A 794 -40.09 7.77 -0.61
N ARG A 795 -39.68 6.61 -0.10
CA ARG A 795 -39.73 5.30 -0.75
C ARG A 795 -40.47 4.33 0.16
N LYS A 796 -41.40 3.55 -0.38
CA LYS A 796 -42.17 2.55 0.36
C LYS A 796 -42.32 1.25 -0.42
N GLY A 797 -41.65 0.19 0.02
CA GLY A 797 -41.73 -1.14 -0.60
C GLY A 797 -40.37 -1.85 -0.75
N VAL A 798 -40.34 -2.89 -1.59
CA VAL A 798 -39.16 -3.74 -1.85
C VAL A 798 -38.36 -3.20 -3.03
N GLY A 799 -37.03 -3.42 -3.08
CA GLY A 799 -36.12 -3.08 -4.19
C GLY A 799 -35.51 -1.67 -4.12
N TYR A 800 -34.57 -1.38 -5.02
CA TYR A 800 -33.65 -0.25 -4.89
C TYR A 800 -34.09 1.00 -5.66
N VAL A 801 -33.87 2.17 -5.05
CA VAL A 801 -33.98 3.47 -5.73
C VAL A 801 -32.63 4.17 -5.63
N TYR A 802 -32.06 4.51 -6.79
CA TYR A 802 -30.79 5.23 -6.92
C TYR A 802 -31.09 6.70 -7.25
N ILE A 803 -30.42 7.64 -6.59
CA ILE A 803 -30.47 9.07 -6.93
C ILE A 803 -29.04 9.50 -7.31
N ASP A 804 -28.90 10.05 -8.51
CA ASP A 804 -27.61 10.43 -9.12
C ASP A 804 -27.35 11.93 -8.98
N GLU A 805 -28.37 12.73 -9.28
CA GLU A 805 -28.26 14.19 -9.28
C GLU A 805 -29.58 14.83 -8.88
N ILE A 806 -29.50 15.91 -8.11
CA ILE A 806 -30.61 16.82 -7.84
C ILE A 806 -30.16 18.27 -8.03
N ALA A 807 -30.95 19.03 -8.79
CA ALA A 807 -30.69 20.43 -9.09
C ALA A 807 -31.95 21.29 -8.85
N ILE A 808 -31.80 22.45 -8.23
CA ILE A 808 -32.86 23.45 -8.04
C ILE A 808 -32.39 24.77 -8.66
N ASP A 809 -33.05 25.16 -9.74
CA ASP A 809 -32.77 26.40 -10.46
C ASP A 809 -33.80 27.48 -10.11
N GLU A 810 -33.33 28.71 -9.86
CA GLU A 810 -34.18 29.89 -9.78
C GLU A 810 -34.32 30.53 -11.17
N VAL A 811 -35.52 30.45 -11.75
CA VAL A 811 -35.76 30.77 -13.16
C VAL A 811 -36.31 32.19 -13.34
N ILE A 812 -35.59 32.99 -14.12
CA ILE A 812 -35.97 34.34 -14.57
C ILE A 812 -36.04 34.34 -16.11
N SER A 813 -37.24 34.48 -16.69
CA SER A 813 -37.46 34.58 -18.15
C SER A 813 -36.89 35.89 -18.75
N LEU A 814 -36.38 36.01 -19.99
CA LEU A 814 -36.13 35.18 -21.21
C LEU A 814 -35.16 36.04 -22.11
N PRO A 815 -34.69 35.69 -23.34
CA PRO A 815 -35.01 34.55 -24.22
C PRO A 815 -33.77 33.77 -24.76
N VAL A 816 -34.02 32.91 -25.77
CA VAL A 816 -33.14 31.96 -26.50
C VAL A 816 -32.34 31.01 -25.61
N GLU A 817 -32.62 29.72 -25.80
CA GLU A 817 -32.24 28.67 -24.87
C GLU A 817 -31.29 27.68 -25.53
N LEU A 818 -30.00 27.93 -25.32
CA LEU A 818 -28.93 26.97 -25.54
C LEU A 818 -29.14 25.83 -24.53
N SER A 819 -29.52 24.64 -25.00
CA SER A 819 -29.85 23.50 -24.15
C SER A 819 -28.62 22.94 -23.44
N TYR A 820 -27.46 22.99 -24.09
CA TYR A 820 -26.14 22.76 -23.48
C TYR A 820 -25.03 23.28 -24.40
N PHE A 821 -23.86 23.58 -23.82
CA PHE A 821 -22.57 23.60 -24.49
C PHE A 821 -21.58 22.84 -23.63
N LYS A 822 -20.83 21.91 -24.22
CA LYS A 822 -19.84 21.08 -23.53
C LYS A 822 -18.56 20.92 -24.34
N ALA A 823 -17.44 20.95 -23.63
CA ALA A 823 -16.10 20.75 -24.11
C ALA A 823 -15.58 19.38 -23.64
N PHE A 824 -15.43 18.45 -24.57
CA PHE A 824 -14.94 17.11 -24.27
C PHE A 824 -13.45 17.00 -24.58
N LYS A 825 -12.65 16.66 -23.56
CA LYS A 825 -11.23 16.35 -23.71
C LYS A 825 -11.09 15.08 -24.54
N LEU A 826 -10.60 15.23 -25.76
CA LEU A 826 -10.00 14.13 -26.52
C LEU A 826 -8.49 14.10 -26.22
N ARG A 827 -7.81 13.00 -26.61
CA ARG A 827 -6.38 12.77 -26.34
C ARG A 827 -5.52 14.04 -26.59
N THR A 828 -5.46 14.50 -27.85
CA THR A 828 -4.88 15.77 -28.35
C THR A 828 -5.74 17.03 -28.24
N ASP A 829 -7.05 16.83 -28.36
CA ASP A 829 -7.97 17.79 -28.98
C ASP A 829 -9.17 18.06 -28.08
N VAL A 830 -9.94 19.10 -28.38
CA VAL A 830 -11.20 19.35 -27.67
C VAL A 830 -12.35 19.27 -28.64
N ARG A 831 -13.31 18.37 -28.39
CA ARG A 831 -14.55 18.32 -29.15
C ARG A 831 -15.59 19.14 -28.39
N LEU A 832 -15.96 20.27 -28.98
CA LEU A 832 -17.01 21.13 -28.49
C LEU A 832 -18.33 20.68 -29.11
N GLU A 833 -19.36 20.48 -28.30
CA GLU A 833 -20.71 20.17 -28.75
C GLU A 833 -21.72 21.10 -28.09
N TRP A 834 -22.75 21.49 -28.83
CA TRP A 834 -23.89 22.20 -28.26
C TRP A 834 -25.19 21.83 -28.94
N GLU A 835 -26.27 21.94 -28.18
CA GLU A 835 -27.64 21.87 -28.70
C GLU A 835 -28.37 23.16 -28.34
N THR A 836 -29.13 23.72 -29.28
CA THR A 836 -30.13 24.76 -29.00
C THR A 836 -31.50 24.12 -28.87
N ALA A 837 -32.22 24.37 -27.78
CA ALA A 837 -33.60 23.91 -27.62
C ALA A 837 -34.53 24.64 -28.60
N SER A 838 -34.29 25.94 -28.77
CA SER A 838 -34.81 26.76 -29.86
C SER A 838 -33.83 27.91 -30.17
N GLU A 839 -33.87 28.39 -31.41
CA GLU A 839 -33.15 29.56 -31.90
C GLU A 839 -34.16 30.64 -32.30
N LEU A 840 -33.85 31.91 -32.07
CA LEU A 840 -34.63 33.05 -32.56
C LEU A 840 -33.64 34.07 -33.13
N ASN A 841 -33.75 34.33 -34.43
CA ASN A 841 -32.90 35.25 -35.20
C ASN A 841 -31.37 34.96 -35.19
N ASN A 842 -30.92 33.77 -34.81
CA ASN A 842 -29.49 33.41 -34.73
C ASN A 842 -28.79 33.32 -36.11
N ASP A 843 -27.77 34.14 -36.36
CA ASP A 843 -26.97 34.07 -37.59
C ASP A 843 -25.85 33.01 -37.45
N TYR A 844 -25.05 33.08 -36.38
CA TYR A 844 -23.95 32.15 -36.15
C TYR A 844 -23.45 32.14 -34.70
N PHE A 845 -22.71 31.08 -34.34
CA PHE A 845 -21.91 30.97 -33.13
C PHE A 845 -20.43 31.28 -33.43
N GLU A 846 -19.80 32.19 -32.68
CA GLU A 846 -18.33 32.28 -32.58
C GLU A 846 -17.87 31.30 -31.48
N ILE A 847 -16.86 30.49 -31.79
CA ILE A 847 -16.19 29.63 -30.81
C ILE A 847 -14.99 30.42 -30.29
N GLU A 848 -14.96 30.64 -28.98
CA GLU A 848 -14.00 31.47 -28.29
C GLU A 848 -13.21 30.64 -27.26
N TRP A 849 -11.89 30.84 -27.16
CA TRP A 849 -10.98 30.08 -26.28
C TRP A 849 -9.96 30.95 -25.54
N THR A 850 -9.51 30.50 -24.36
CA THR A 850 -8.27 30.95 -23.72
C THR A 850 -7.62 29.84 -22.86
N ASP A 851 -6.30 29.87 -22.73
CA ASP A 851 -5.48 29.05 -21.83
C ASP A 851 -5.08 29.77 -20.52
N ASN A 852 -5.56 31.00 -20.32
CA ASN A 852 -5.28 31.81 -19.15
C ASN A 852 -6.54 31.99 -18.28
N PRO A 853 -6.57 31.51 -17.03
CA PRO A 853 -7.75 31.63 -16.15
C PRO A 853 -8.16 33.08 -15.89
N ASN A 854 -7.21 34.02 -15.83
CA ASN A 854 -7.53 35.45 -15.67
C ASN A 854 -8.24 36.02 -16.91
N ASP A 855 -7.92 35.53 -18.11
CA ASP A 855 -8.63 35.91 -19.33
C ASP A 855 -10.00 35.24 -19.43
N ALA A 856 -10.18 34.05 -18.84
CA ALA A 856 -11.48 33.41 -18.71
C ALA A 856 -12.44 34.23 -17.81
N VAL A 857 -11.93 34.72 -16.67
CA VAL A 857 -12.67 35.59 -15.74
C VAL A 857 -12.91 37.00 -16.30
N THR A 858 -11.92 37.61 -16.96
CA THR A 858 -12.06 38.97 -17.53
C THR A 858 -12.73 39.00 -18.91
N GLY A 859 -12.97 37.84 -19.52
CA GLY A 859 -13.68 37.70 -20.79
C GLY A 859 -12.83 37.89 -22.06
N ASN A 860 -11.49 37.92 -21.93
CA ASN A 860 -10.50 38.11 -23.00
C ASN A 860 -10.24 36.82 -23.81
N PHE A 861 -11.28 36.25 -24.41
CA PHE A 861 -11.14 35.06 -25.25
C PHE A 861 -10.68 35.42 -26.68
N LYS A 862 -10.03 34.46 -27.34
CA LYS A 862 -9.67 34.52 -28.77
C LYS A 862 -10.66 33.70 -29.58
N VAL A 863 -11.19 34.24 -30.67
CA VAL A 863 -12.04 33.48 -31.60
C VAL A 863 -11.18 32.44 -32.34
N ILE A 864 -11.58 31.17 -32.27
CA ILE A 864 -10.91 30.03 -32.93
C ILE A 864 -11.76 29.40 -34.04
N GLY A 865 -13.05 29.73 -34.14
CA GLY A 865 -13.92 29.25 -35.20
C GLY A 865 -15.27 29.96 -35.26
N LYS A 866 -16.04 29.69 -36.31
CA LYS A 866 -17.46 30.08 -36.42
C LYS A 866 -18.28 28.96 -37.03
N VAL A 867 -19.50 28.74 -36.53
CA VAL A 867 -20.46 27.76 -37.06
C VAL A 867 -21.82 28.45 -37.24
N LYS A 868 -22.44 28.28 -38.41
CA LYS A 868 -23.67 28.99 -38.78
C LYS A 868 -24.91 28.42 -38.04
N GLY A 869 -25.79 29.30 -37.55
CA GLY A 869 -27.07 28.97 -36.92
C GLY A 869 -28.22 28.72 -37.91
N GLN A 870 -29.40 28.37 -37.41
CA GLN A 870 -30.63 28.17 -38.20
C GLN A 870 -31.51 29.43 -38.32
N GLY A 871 -31.14 30.54 -37.69
CA GLY A 871 -32.01 31.72 -37.62
C GLY A 871 -33.08 31.57 -36.56
N THR A 872 -34.33 31.38 -36.99
CA THR A 872 -35.47 31.17 -36.10
C THR A 872 -35.99 29.76 -36.28
N SER A 873 -35.74 28.92 -35.27
CA SER A 873 -36.08 27.49 -35.26
C SER A 873 -36.61 27.10 -33.88
N SER A 874 -37.82 26.54 -33.80
CA SER A 874 -38.31 25.88 -32.58
C SER A 874 -37.93 24.40 -32.52
N VAL A 875 -36.97 23.96 -33.34
CA VAL A 875 -36.54 22.56 -33.45
C VAL A 875 -35.14 22.42 -32.87
N LYS A 876 -34.99 21.45 -31.96
CA LYS A 876 -33.70 21.08 -31.36
C LYS A 876 -32.64 20.83 -32.44
N THR A 877 -31.55 21.58 -32.37
CA THR A 877 -30.48 21.52 -33.38
C THR A 877 -29.13 21.32 -32.68
N LYS A 878 -28.44 20.24 -33.05
CA LYS A 878 -27.11 19.89 -32.52
C LYS A 878 -25.99 20.38 -33.45
N TYR A 879 -24.92 20.85 -32.84
CA TYR A 879 -23.73 21.39 -33.47
C TYR A 879 -22.49 20.78 -32.83
N GLN A 880 -21.40 20.71 -33.60
CA GLN A 880 -20.08 20.35 -33.08
C GLN A 880 -18.98 21.21 -33.71
N PHE A 881 -17.88 21.38 -32.98
CA PHE A 881 -16.64 21.98 -33.44
C PHE A 881 -15.46 21.23 -32.83
N ARG A 882 -14.39 20.98 -33.58
CA ARG A 882 -13.18 20.32 -33.08
C ARG A 882 -12.05 21.34 -33.02
N ASP A 883 -11.47 21.50 -31.84
CA ASP A 883 -10.23 22.24 -31.66
C ASP A 883 -9.01 21.30 -31.68
N ASP A 884 -8.37 21.25 -32.84
CA ASP A 884 -7.19 20.45 -33.16
C ASP A 884 -5.85 21.19 -32.98
N ARG A 885 -5.86 22.39 -32.38
CA ARG A 885 -4.62 23.16 -32.13
C ARG A 885 -3.66 22.40 -31.19
N PRO A 886 -2.37 22.25 -31.53
CA PRO A 886 -1.40 21.55 -30.68
C PRO A 886 -1.01 22.37 -29.44
N GLY A 887 -0.42 21.71 -28.44
CA GLY A 887 0.17 22.40 -27.28
C GLY A 887 -0.83 22.76 -26.18
N LYS A 888 -1.81 21.89 -25.92
CA LYS A 888 -2.74 22.05 -24.80
C LYS A 888 -2.07 21.60 -23.49
N TYR A 889 -2.14 22.41 -22.44
CA TYR A 889 -1.61 22.13 -21.11
C TYR A 889 -2.36 22.96 -20.07
N ASN A 890 -2.44 22.48 -18.83
CA ASN A 890 -3.34 23.02 -17.80
C ASN A 890 -4.80 23.09 -18.31
N THR A 891 -5.63 23.84 -17.61
CA THR A 891 -7.02 24.12 -17.98
C THR A 891 -7.10 24.92 -19.28
N GLN A 892 -7.96 24.46 -20.20
CA GLN A 892 -8.28 25.12 -21.46
C GLN A 892 -9.76 25.53 -21.42
N TYR A 893 -10.03 26.83 -21.49
CA TYR A 893 -11.37 27.40 -21.35
C TYR A 893 -11.99 27.71 -22.71
N TYR A 894 -13.25 27.33 -22.91
CA TYR A 894 -14.00 27.57 -24.13
C TYR A 894 -15.36 28.19 -23.82
N ARG A 895 -15.89 29.01 -24.73
CA ARG A 895 -17.29 29.44 -24.74
C ARG A 895 -17.78 29.63 -26.16
N LEU A 896 -19.11 29.66 -26.31
CA LEU A 896 -19.77 30.15 -27.51
C LEU A 896 -20.21 31.60 -27.33
N LYS A 897 -20.27 32.29 -28.45
CA LYS A 897 -20.99 33.55 -28.59
C LYS A 897 -21.99 33.41 -29.72
N GLN A 898 -23.24 33.20 -29.37
CA GLN A 898 -24.34 33.24 -30.33
C GLN A 898 -24.55 34.69 -30.77
N VAL A 899 -24.56 34.95 -32.07
CA VAL A 899 -24.78 36.27 -32.66
C VAL A 899 -26.02 36.22 -33.54
N ASP A 900 -26.99 37.07 -33.24
CA ASP A 900 -28.25 37.17 -33.99
C ASP A 900 -28.09 38.15 -35.18
N TYR A 901 -29.01 38.08 -36.16
CA TYR A 901 -28.94 38.84 -37.42
C TYR A 901 -28.92 40.38 -37.27
N ASP A 902 -29.33 40.92 -36.12
CA ASP A 902 -29.25 42.35 -35.82
C ASP A 902 -27.91 42.77 -35.18
N GLY A 903 -27.01 41.81 -34.94
CA GLY A 903 -25.71 42.00 -34.31
C GLY A 903 -25.73 41.97 -32.79
N SER A 904 -26.90 41.77 -32.16
CA SER A 904 -26.95 41.40 -30.74
C SER A 904 -26.37 40.00 -30.52
N PHE A 905 -25.86 39.72 -29.32
CA PHE A 905 -25.23 38.45 -29.03
C PHE A 905 -25.39 38.02 -27.56
N LYS A 906 -25.32 36.71 -27.34
CA LYS A 906 -25.38 36.06 -26.03
C LYS A 906 -24.23 35.05 -25.92
N TYR A 907 -23.50 35.07 -24.81
CA TYR A 907 -22.49 34.04 -24.55
C TYR A 907 -23.13 32.81 -23.91
N SER A 908 -22.56 31.62 -24.16
CA SER A 908 -22.80 30.45 -23.32
C SER A 908 -22.12 30.60 -21.95
N SER A 909 -22.38 29.66 -21.04
CA SER A 909 -21.42 29.35 -19.98
C SER A 909 -20.05 29.02 -20.57
N ILE A 910 -19.00 29.28 -19.80
CA ILE A 910 -17.65 28.78 -20.09
C ILE A 910 -17.62 27.32 -19.65
N ASP A 911 -17.11 26.44 -20.50
CA ASP A 911 -16.78 25.05 -20.15
C ASP A 911 -15.29 24.84 -20.40
N SER A 912 -14.66 23.93 -19.63
CA SER A 912 -13.21 23.80 -19.64
C SER A 912 -12.76 22.36 -19.58
N VAL A 913 -11.55 22.11 -20.08
CA VAL A 913 -10.91 20.80 -20.03
C VAL A 913 -9.47 20.89 -19.55
N ASP A 914 -9.12 20.03 -18.60
CA ASP A 914 -7.80 20.02 -17.99
C ASP A 914 -6.84 19.06 -18.68
N TYR A 915 -5.68 19.57 -19.06
CA TYR A 915 -4.51 18.79 -19.44
C TYR A 915 -3.46 18.92 -18.34
N ASP A 916 -2.70 17.86 -18.08
CA ASP A 916 -1.68 17.90 -17.01
C ASP A 916 -0.66 19.04 -17.26
N PRO A 917 0.00 19.55 -16.21
CA PRO A 917 1.02 20.58 -16.38
C PRO A 917 2.15 20.11 -17.30
N PRO A 918 2.74 21.01 -18.11
CA PRO A 918 3.70 20.64 -19.12
C PRO A 918 4.96 20.09 -18.46
N ARG A 919 5.33 18.86 -18.80
CA ARG A 919 6.55 18.15 -18.34
C ARG A 919 7.28 17.62 -19.56
N ASN A 920 8.61 17.52 -19.54
CA ASN A 920 9.37 16.93 -20.63
C ASN A 920 9.23 15.39 -20.62
N ARG A 921 8.12 14.87 -21.15
CA ARG A 921 7.75 13.44 -21.11
C ARG A 921 7.45 12.93 -22.51
N VAL A 922 7.89 11.71 -22.82
CA VAL A 922 7.51 10.95 -24.00
C VAL A 922 6.78 9.69 -23.53
N LYS A 923 5.67 9.35 -24.17
CA LYS A 923 5.00 8.06 -24.05
C LYS A 923 4.73 7.51 -25.45
N ILE A 924 4.95 6.21 -25.64
CA ILE A 924 4.56 5.51 -26.88
C ILE A 924 3.73 4.30 -26.48
N PHE A 925 2.52 4.17 -27.03
CA PHE A 925 1.59 3.12 -26.65
C PHE A 925 0.60 2.77 -27.77
N PRO A 926 0.05 1.54 -27.79
CA PRO A 926 0.53 0.39 -27.02
C PRO A 926 1.98 0.02 -27.40
N ASN A 927 2.70 -0.65 -26.52
CA ASN A 927 4.02 -1.21 -26.83
C ASN A 927 4.25 -2.44 -25.94
N PRO A 928 4.29 -3.67 -26.48
CA PRO A 928 4.18 -4.03 -27.89
C PRO A 928 2.86 -3.61 -28.57
N PHE A 929 2.92 -3.33 -29.88
CA PHE A 929 1.79 -2.90 -30.71
C PHE A 929 1.45 -3.92 -31.81
N ASN A 930 0.26 -3.78 -32.39
CA ASN A 930 -0.17 -4.48 -33.60
C ASN A 930 -0.26 -3.49 -34.77
N ASN A 931 -1.42 -2.85 -34.92
CA ASN A 931 -1.73 -1.89 -36.00
C ASN A 931 -1.91 -0.45 -35.48
N GLU A 932 -2.09 -0.27 -34.19
CA GLU A 932 -2.26 1.04 -33.55
C GLU A 932 -0.96 1.42 -32.82
N LEU A 933 -0.48 2.64 -33.06
CA LEU A 933 0.71 3.17 -32.37
C LEU A 933 0.55 4.68 -32.20
N THR A 934 0.56 5.16 -30.96
CA THR A 934 0.48 6.60 -30.64
C THR A 934 1.78 7.06 -30.00
N LEU A 935 2.36 8.14 -30.53
CA LEU A 935 3.45 8.89 -29.92
C LEU A 935 2.88 10.14 -29.24
N ALA A 936 2.99 10.22 -27.91
CA ALA A 936 2.58 11.38 -27.12
C ALA A 936 3.82 12.07 -26.52
N ILE A 937 3.99 13.36 -26.81
CA ILE A 937 5.14 14.17 -26.38
C ILE A 937 4.62 15.40 -25.65
N SER A 938 5.03 15.57 -24.39
CA SER A 938 4.85 16.81 -23.64
C SER A 938 6.19 17.54 -23.52
N LYS A 939 6.16 18.87 -23.66
CA LYS A 939 7.34 19.75 -23.59
C LYS A 939 7.04 21.02 -22.79
N THR A 940 8.03 21.54 -22.06
CA THR A 940 7.90 22.80 -21.30
C THR A 940 8.05 24.06 -22.15
N TYR A 941 8.51 23.93 -23.40
CA TYR A 941 8.69 25.00 -24.39
C TYR A 941 8.36 24.47 -25.80
N SER A 942 8.06 25.36 -26.74
CA SER A 942 7.90 24.99 -28.15
C SER A 942 9.26 24.79 -28.83
N THR A 943 9.43 23.74 -29.65
CA THR A 943 10.67 23.44 -30.38
C THR A 943 10.38 22.64 -31.66
N GLN A 944 11.34 22.56 -32.59
CA GLN A 944 11.26 21.63 -33.72
C GLN A 944 12.00 20.34 -33.36
N MET A 945 11.38 19.18 -33.60
CA MET A 945 11.96 17.86 -33.40
C MET A 945 11.93 17.08 -34.70
N THR A 946 12.97 16.30 -34.97
CA THR A 946 12.98 15.26 -36.00
C THR A 946 12.72 13.94 -35.30
N PHE A 947 11.66 13.21 -35.68
CA PHE A 947 11.53 11.81 -35.28
C PHE A 947 11.92 10.89 -36.43
N ARG A 948 12.60 9.79 -36.09
CA ARG A 948 13.02 8.78 -37.07
C ARG A 948 12.63 7.40 -36.54
N ILE A 949 12.02 6.56 -37.37
CA ILE A 949 11.84 5.14 -37.07
C ILE A 949 12.92 4.37 -37.82
N ILE A 950 13.70 3.59 -37.08
CA ILE A 950 14.83 2.82 -37.56
C ILE A 950 14.54 1.35 -37.29
N ASN A 951 14.78 0.46 -38.27
CA ASN A 951 14.62 -0.98 -38.06
C ASN A 951 15.82 -1.57 -37.30
N SER A 952 15.74 -2.85 -36.93
CA SER A 952 16.84 -3.55 -36.24
C SER A 952 18.14 -3.72 -37.06
N LEU A 953 18.17 -3.28 -38.32
CA LEU A 953 19.37 -3.27 -39.18
C LEU A 953 20.00 -1.87 -39.28
N GLY A 954 19.46 -0.86 -38.59
CA GLY A 954 19.91 0.53 -38.68
C GLY A 954 19.36 1.27 -39.91
N GLU A 955 18.46 0.66 -40.69
CA GLU A 955 17.87 1.29 -41.87
C GLU A 955 16.74 2.23 -41.46
N LEU A 956 16.73 3.42 -42.08
CA LEU A 956 15.70 4.43 -41.87
C LEU A 956 14.38 4.01 -42.54
N VAL A 957 13.36 3.73 -41.73
CA VAL A 957 12.01 3.36 -42.19
C VAL A 957 11.15 4.61 -42.40
N LEU A 958 11.24 5.58 -41.48
CA LEU A 958 10.56 6.87 -41.58
C LEU A 958 11.45 7.96 -40.97
N SER A 959 11.46 9.16 -41.55
CA SER A 959 11.97 10.37 -40.92
C SER A 959 11.01 11.51 -41.18
N GLN A 960 10.65 12.25 -40.14
CA GLN A 960 9.74 13.38 -40.22
C GLN A 960 10.16 14.47 -39.24
N LYS A 961 10.14 15.72 -39.71
CA LYS A 961 10.21 16.89 -38.84
C LYS A 961 8.82 17.27 -38.36
N ILE A 962 8.70 17.51 -37.06
CA ILE A 962 7.49 17.91 -36.35
C ILE A 962 7.80 19.17 -35.54
N ASP A 963 6.92 20.16 -35.62
CA ASP A 963 6.97 21.32 -34.74
C ASP A 963 6.15 20.99 -33.48
N LEU A 964 6.83 20.95 -32.33
CA LEU A 964 6.23 20.72 -31.02
C LEU A 964 5.85 22.06 -30.40
N ALA A 965 4.61 22.19 -29.98
CA ALA A 965 4.20 23.30 -29.11
C ALA A 965 4.51 22.97 -27.64
N LYS A 966 4.70 23.99 -26.81
CA LYS A 966 4.66 23.86 -25.35
C LYS A 966 3.36 23.17 -24.93
N GLY A 967 3.44 22.20 -24.03
CA GLY A 967 2.31 21.38 -23.60
C GLY A 967 2.29 20.02 -24.28
N TYR A 968 1.11 19.39 -24.28
CA TYR A 968 0.90 18.09 -24.91
C TYR A 968 0.76 18.18 -26.43
N ASN A 969 1.45 17.27 -27.10
CA ASN A 969 1.41 17.02 -28.53
C ASN A 969 1.18 15.52 -28.72
N HIS A 970 0.42 15.13 -29.75
CA HIS A 970 0.26 13.73 -30.14
C HIS A 970 0.49 13.54 -31.63
N PHE A 971 0.99 12.36 -31.98
CA PHE A 971 1.17 11.91 -33.34
C PHE A 971 0.62 10.50 -33.42
N ASP A 972 -0.44 10.33 -34.21
CA ASP A 972 -0.91 9.00 -34.58
C ASP A 972 0.05 8.43 -35.62
N LEU A 973 0.60 7.26 -35.33
CA LEU A 973 1.54 6.53 -36.18
C LEU A 973 0.90 5.24 -36.70
N SER A 974 -0.43 5.09 -36.62
CA SER A 974 -1.13 3.87 -37.03
C SER A 974 -0.99 3.56 -38.52
N ASP A 975 -1.03 4.57 -39.41
CA ASP A 975 -0.74 4.41 -40.85
C ASP A 975 0.65 3.80 -41.11
N LEU A 976 1.64 4.19 -40.30
CA LEU A 976 2.96 3.58 -40.34
C LEU A 976 2.92 2.17 -39.74
N ALA A 977 2.32 2.04 -38.55
CA ALA A 977 2.28 0.81 -37.77
C ALA A 977 1.64 -0.34 -38.54
N GLU A 978 0.55 -0.11 -39.30
CA GLU A 978 -0.04 -1.11 -40.21
C GLU A 978 0.99 -1.67 -41.19
N ASN A 979 1.79 -0.78 -41.81
CA ASN A 979 2.74 -1.09 -42.87
C ASN A 979 4.09 -1.66 -42.38
N LEU A 980 4.39 -1.60 -41.08
CA LEU A 980 5.59 -2.23 -40.51
C LEU A 980 5.50 -3.77 -40.53
N ALA A 981 6.63 -4.44 -40.78
CA ALA A 981 6.74 -5.89 -40.54
C ALA A 981 6.79 -6.19 -39.03
N ARG A 982 6.49 -7.43 -38.63
CA ARG A 982 6.70 -7.90 -37.24
C ARG A 982 8.18 -7.82 -36.87
N GLY A 983 8.50 -7.30 -35.71
CA GLY A 983 9.90 -7.10 -35.30
C GLY A 983 10.12 -5.96 -34.31
N ILE A 984 11.40 -5.68 -34.05
CA ILE A 984 11.85 -4.59 -33.19
C ILE A 984 12.21 -3.38 -34.06
N TYR A 985 11.74 -2.21 -33.65
CA TYR A 985 12.08 -0.91 -34.22
C TYR A 985 12.57 0.02 -33.11
N PHE A 986 13.28 1.07 -33.48
CA PHE A 986 13.68 2.14 -32.57
C PHE A 986 13.08 3.45 -33.07
N LEU A 987 12.35 4.13 -32.20
CA LEU A 987 11.94 5.52 -32.40
C LEU A 987 13.03 6.42 -31.84
N GLU A 988 13.72 7.12 -32.72
CA GLU A 988 14.64 8.20 -32.41
C GLU A 988 13.87 9.53 -32.37
N LEU A 989 14.18 10.38 -31.39
CA LEU A 989 13.62 11.71 -31.18
C LEU A 989 14.76 12.72 -30.99
N ASP A 990 14.98 13.57 -31.99
CA ASP A 990 16.09 14.51 -32.13
C ASP A 990 15.56 15.95 -32.13
N ASP A 991 15.70 16.69 -31.02
CA ASP A 991 15.26 18.09 -30.91
C ASP A 991 16.36 19.12 -31.19
N GLY A 992 17.47 18.70 -31.82
CA GLY A 992 18.62 19.54 -32.13
C GLY A 992 19.56 19.83 -30.96
N GLU A 993 19.12 19.59 -29.72
CA GLU A 993 19.98 19.59 -28.52
C GLU A 993 20.22 18.17 -28.00
N ASN A 994 19.19 17.32 -28.02
CA ASN A 994 19.24 15.95 -27.50
C ASN A 994 18.64 14.95 -28.48
N VAL A 995 19.19 13.73 -28.48
CA VAL A 995 18.63 12.58 -29.20
C VAL A 995 18.24 11.51 -28.18
N LYS A 996 16.98 11.05 -28.22
CA LYS A 996 16.46 9.95 -27.39
C LYS A 996 15.96 8.79 -28.23
N TYR A 997 16.11 7.57 -27.73
CA TYR A 997 15.65 6.35 -28.38
C TYR A 997 14.61 5.62 -27.53
N HIS A 998 13.59 5.07 -28.18
CA HIS A 998 12.60 4.19 -27.55
C HIS A 998 12.42 2.91 -28.36
N LYS A 999 12.56 1.75 -27.71
CA LYS A 999 12.36 0.41 -28.28
C LYS A 999 10.87 0.16 -28.53
N LEU A 1000 10.51 -0.21 -29.75
CA LEU A 1000 9.14 -0.51 -30.18
C LEU A 1000 9.05 -1.95 -30.67
N ILE A 1001 8.00 -2.67 -30.31
CA ILE A 1001 7.84 -4.10 -30.62
C ILE A 1001 6.53 -4.33 -31.39
N LYS A 1002 6.59 -4.65 -32.69
CA LYS A 1002 5.40 -5.05 -33.47
C LYS A 1002 5.15 -6.55 -33.42
N ARG A 1003 3.91 -6.96 -33.10
CA ARG A 1003 3.46 -8.35 -32.90
C ARG A 1003 2.86 -9.05 -34.12
#